data_AF-A0A7W0N8B3-F1
#
_entry.id   AF-A0A7W0N8B3-F1
#
_cell.length_a   1.000
_cell.length_b   1.000
_cell.length_c   1.000
_cell.angle_alpha   90.00
_cell.angle_beta   90.00
_cell.angle_gamma   90.00
#
_symmetry.space_group_name_H-M   'P 1'
#
loop_
_entity.id
_entity.type
_entity.pdbx_description
1 polymer ?
#
loop_
_entity_poly.entity_id
_entity_poly.type
_entity_poly.pdbx_seq_one_letter_code
_entity_poly.pdbx_strand_id
1 'polypeptide(L)'
;MNVGNVVGQILDHKYKIEKELGKGGMGTVYLATHIGTERPVAVKVIAPEFMQRAEFVERFRREARAAGRLRHPNVVNVTDFGFSATERGEVAYLVMEYLDGCTLGEILEEEKRLPLSWSIDILEQVCSAVQEAHEQGIIHRDLKPDNIWLEPNQRGGHTVKVLDFGIAKLEESYNISSENIDAYSIVSEGDEQTHHAPGRKTFAEESQAATFAEKKSKTIVSESATVAQIFEPENVNSEAGTLVQPIVNDLEKSTTILPAGKMKISSEVENTGTKLFSDPLKTNERRPETALTRNLTHIGAVLGTPLYMSPEQCRGERLDTRSDIYSLGVIAYQMLSGKTPFTGNFTDVMTAHKEIEPPPLDAKKIPRKVKEVISSALSKSAAERPQTAQIFASKIRAQSEGIGTLLRRALEIYSQHLPKFLSLAILLFLPLIIFTILQVTVTSLYAGEAISHNTNSWLNAILTLGTTFVGILCGHFIIGTTTWIVTQILAMPLRPVKLRPALNAARKKWKTFAGTGLLSTILVFLGLVFCLIGFPILYVLFALVSSVLMMENLRGRAALKRSKRLVMRSLGTTAAAMSIMLLVPMFIYGLISFFAATTVKSFYDTKEKITSVGWEIKQSGKNESVQEEDKPNKGIQVEFGSGNVIGANEGASEKPNLGGINGLIQKTASEILMLPFQIFIWSLTSIIIALLYIKTRLVGGESMKDLLAQFEETDKPQSNWQKRIRERIQQTGKLTSKS
;
A
#
# COMPACT_ATOMS: atom_id res chain seq x y z
N MET A 1 41.90 17.48 7.72
CA MET A 1 41.52 18.28 8.91
C MET A 1 41.57 17.37 10.13
N ASN A 2 41.99 17.87 11.28
CA ASN A 2 42.19 17.05 12.48
C ASN A 2 41.56 17.76 13.69
N VAL A 3 40.33 17.37 14.03
CA VAL A 3 39.48 18.00 15.07
C VAL A 3 40.10 17.93 16.48
N GLY A 4 41.21 17.19 16.65
CA GLY A 4 41.80 16.89 17.94
C GLY A 4 41.10 15.71 18.60
N ASN A 5 41.73 15.13 19.60
CA ASN A 5 41.14 14.01 20.33
C ASN A 5 40.16 14.52 21.40
N VAL A 6 38.96 14.93 20.98
CA VAL A 6 37.87 15.34 21.90
C VAL A 6 37.26 14.16 22.66
N VAL A 7 37.71 12.92 22.42
CA VAL A 7 37.28 11.72 23.16
C VAL A 7 37.66 11.85 24.63
N GLY A 8 36.71 11.57 25.51
CA GLY A 8 36.84 11.74 26.97
C GLY A 8 36.47 13.14 27.48
N GLN A 9 36.37 14.16 26.61
CA GLN A 9 35.93 15.50 26.99
C GLN A 9 34.41 15.55 27.18
N ILE A 10 33.94 16.56 27.93
CA ILE A 10 32.51 16.84 28.13
C ILE A 10 32.19 18.18 27.46
N LEU A 11 31.37 18.16 26.41
CA LEU A 11 30.91 19.37 25.71
C LEU A 11 29.70 19.98 26.44
N ASP A 12 29.75 21.30 26.64
CA ASP A 12 28.70 22.12 27.29
C ASP A 12 28.19 21.55 28.62
N HIS A 13 29.06 20.86 29.38
CA HIS A 13 28.74 20.11 30.61
C HIS A 13 27.62 19.05 30.50
N LYS A 14 27.19 18.72 29.27
CA LYS A 14 26.04 17.83 28.98
C LYS A 14 26.43 16.54 28.28
N TYR A 15 27.42 16.57 27.39
CA TYR A 15 27.70 15.48 26.45
C TYR A 15 29.11 14.96 26.63
N LYS A 16 29.25 13.78 27.25
CA LYS A 16 30.54 13.10 27.42
C LYS A 16 30.88 12.33 26.14
N ILE A 17 31.95 12.70 25.45
CA ILE A 17 32.37 12.04 24.20
C ILE A 17 33.05 10.71 24.52
N GLU A 18 32.60 9.61 23.92
CA GLU A 18 33.07 8.25 24.23
C GLU A 18 33.95 7.64 23.14
N LYS A 19 33.55 7.74 21.86
CA LYS A 19 34.24 7.11 20.74
C LYS A 19 33.96 7.83 19.43
N GLU A 20 34.94 7.88 18.53
CA GLU A 20 34.72 8.29 17.14
C GLU A 20 33.87 7.26 16.38
N LEU A 21 32.83 7.74 15.68
CA LEU A 21 31.99 6.93 14.77
C LEU A 21 32.40 7.11 13.30
N GLY A 22 32.79 8.32 12.89
CA GLY A 22 33.28 8.57 11.54
C GLY A 22 33.70 10.02 11.27
N LYS A 23 34.47 10.24 10.20
CA LYS A 23 34.97 11.56 9.77
C LYS A 23 34.32 11.98 8.44
N GLY A 24 33.84 13.22 8.36
CA GLY A 24 33.33 13.86 7.15
C GLY A 24 34.17 15.08 6.73
N GLY A 25 33.70 15.84 5.74
CA GLY A 25 34.40 17.02 5.20
C GLY A 25 34.60 18.12 6.24
N MET A 26 33.50 18.66 6.78
CA MET A 26 33.52 19.74 7.77
C MET A 26 33.75 19.33 9.25
N GLY A 27 33.81 18.04 9.59
CA GLY A 27 33.82 17.63 11.00
C GLY A 27 33.85 16.11 11.26
N THR A 28 33.84 15.73 12.54
CA THR A 28 33.88 14.34 13.00
C THR A 28 32.64 14.01 13.84
N VAL A 29 32.05 12.83 13.63
CA VAL A 29 30.90 12.32 14.37
C VAL A 29 31.40 11.37 15.47
N TYR A 30 30.92 11.58 16.69
CA TYR A 30 31.25 10.78 17.85
C TYR A 30 30.00 10.19 18.50
N LEU A 31 30.14 9.02 19.12
CA LEU A 31 29.24 8.53 20.15
C LEU A 31 29.51 9.32 21.43
N ALA A 32 28.44 9.80 22.06
CA ALA A 32 28.51 10.48 23.35
C ALA A 32 27.34 10.08 24.24
N THR A 33 27.52 10.17 25.55
CA THR A 33 26.44 10.03 26.53
C THR A 33 25.93 11.40 26.94
N HIS A 34 24.62 11.63 26.89
CA HIS A 34 24.02 12.79 27.55
C HIS A 34 23.94 12.55 29.07
N ILE A 35 24.75 13.26 29.84
CA ILE A 35 24.98 13.03 31.28
C ILE A 35 23.67 13.10 32.08
N GLY A 36 22.79 14.05 31.78
CA GLY A 36 21.54 14.23 32.53
C GLY A 36 20.43 13.22 32.24
N THR A 37 20.56 12.36 31.22
CA THR A 37 19.57 11.32 30.90
C THR A 37 20.16 9.93 30.67
N GLU A 38 21.49 9.80 30.75
CA GLU A 38 22.27 8.58 30.50
C GLU A 38 22.02 7.92 29.13
N ARG A 39 21.54 8.69 28.15
CA ARG A 39 21.20 8.19 26.80
C ARG A 39 22.38 8.36 25.84
N PRO A 40 22.65 7.38 24.96
CA PRO A 40 23.57 7.55 23.86
C PRO A 40 23.00 8.54 22.82
N VAL A 41 23.87 9.39 22.30
CA VAL A 41 23.60 10.37 21.23
C VAL A 41 24.77 10.40 20.25
N ALA A 42 24.50 10.77 19.00
CA ALA A 42 25.53 11.03 18.00
C ALA A 42 25.82 12.54 17.97
N VAL A 43 27.08 12.93 18.21
CA VAL A 43 27.51 14.33 18.24
C VAL A 43 28.44 14.61 17.07
N LYS A 44 28.00 15.45 16.12
CA LYS A 44 28.83 15.93 15.01
C LYS A 44 29.55 17.20 15.45
N VAL A 45 30.85 17.10 15.66
CA VAL A 45 31.74 18.22 16.05
C VAL A 45 32.37 18.80 14.79
N ILE A 46 32.13 20.10 14.56
CA ILE A 46 32.68 20.85 13.44
C ILE A 46 34.10 21.32 13.80
N ALA A 47 35.01 21.26 12.83
CA ALA A 47 36.42 21.56 13.08
C ALA A 47 36.63 23.07 13.42
N PRO A 48 37.58 23.42 14.32
CA PRO A 48 37.78 24.81 14.78
C PRO A 48 38.08 25.81 13.67
N GLU A 49 38.65 25.36 12.55
CA GLU A 49 39.02 26.19 11.40
C GLU A 49 37.79 26.90 10.78
N PHE A 50 36.60 26.29 10.85
CA PHE A 50 35.36 26.87 10.36
C PHE A 50 34.77 27.92 11.31
N MET A 51 35.10 27.84 12.60
CA MET A 51 34.57 28.74 13.64
C MET A 51 35.14 30.16 13.58
N GLN A 52 36.26 30.36 12.89
CA GLN A 52 36.90 31.67 12.74
C GLN A 52 36.12 32.63 11.80
N ARG A 53 35.13 32.15 11.05
CA ARG A 53 34.37 32.94 10.07
C ARG A 53 32.93 33.19 10.55
N ALA A 54 32.60 34.44 10.87
CA ALA A 54 31.26 34.83 11.36
C ALA A 54 30.12 34.37 10.43
N GLU A 55 30.29 34.50 9.10
CA GLU A 55 29.31 34.04 8.11
C GLU A 55 29.02 32.53 8.18
N PHE A 56 30.03 31.72 8.50
CA PHE A 56 29.86 30.28 8.67
C PHE A 56 29.01 30.00 9.92
N VAL A 57 29.32 30.67 11.03
CA VAL A 57 28.61 30.50 12.30
C VAL A 57 27.14 30.89 12.19
N GLU A 58 26.82 32.00 11.51
CA GLU A 58 25.43 32.39 11.24
C GLU A 58 24.70 31.37 10.36
N ARG A 59 25.38 30.86 9.32
CA ARG A 59 24.82 29.86 8.40
C ARG A 59 24.57 28.53 9.11
N PHE A 60 25.52 28.05 9.91
CA PHE A 60 25.39 26.87 10.76
C PHE A 60 24.20 27.01 11.72
N ARG A 61 24.08 28.15 12.43
CA ARG A 61 22.92 28.44 13.29
C ARG A 61 21.60 28.41 12.53
N ARG A 62 21.55 28.90 11.29
CA ARG A 62 20.34 28.86 10.46
C ARG A 62 19.97 27.43 10.04
N GLU A 63 20.96 26.64 9.65
CA GLU A 63 20.75 25.29 9.10
C GLU A 63 20.50 24.25 10.21
N ALA A 64 21.20 24.34 11.36
CA ALA A 64 20.88 23.54 12.55
C ALA A 64 19.46 23.81 13.07
N ARG A 65 19.00 25.08 13.06
CA ARG A 65 17.60 25.44 13.39
C ARG A 65 16.58 24.93 12.36
N ALA A 66 16.96 24.79 11.09
CA ALA A 66 16.09 24.21 10.07
C ALA A 66 15.97 22.69 10.28
N ALA A 67 17.09 22.00 10.49
CA ALA A 67 17.13 20.57 10.78
C ALA A 67 16.35 20.22 12.07
N GLY A 68 16.52 20.97 13.16
CA GLY A 68 15.78 20.75 14.42
C GLY A 68 14.27 21.03 14.37
N ARG A 69 13.75 21.61 13.28
CA ARG A 69 12.30 21.73 13.02
C ARG A 69 11.74 20.53 12.28
N LEU A 70 12.57 19.83 11.51
CA LEU A 70 12.16 18.70 10.68
C LEU A 70 11.91 17.47 11.56
N ARG A 71 10.63 17.11 11.74
CA ARG A 71 10.20 16.01 12.61
C ARG A 71 9.43 14.96 11.81
N HIS A 72 10.11 13.89 11.44
CA HIS A 72 9.57 12.79 10.65
C HIS A 72 10.18 11.47 11.14
N PRO A 73 9.44 10.34 11.19
CA PRO A 73 9.99 9.06 11.68
C PRO A 73 11.24 8.61 10.92
N ASN A 74 11.29 8.87 9.61
CA ASN A 74 12.40 8.50 8.73
C ASN A 74 13.46 9.61 8.50
N VAL A 75 13.50 10.64 9.34
CA VAL A 75 14.56 11.66 9.35
C VAL A 75 15.34 11.54 10.65
N VAL A 76 16.67 11.73 10.62
CA VAL A 76 17.47 11.79 11.85
C VAL A 76 17.09 13.00 12.70
N ASN A 77 16.70 12.76 13.94
CA ASN A 77 16.23 13.80 14.85
C ASN A 77 17.40 14.61 15.41
N VAL A 78 17.49 15.88 15.05
CA VAL A 78 18.40 16.86 15.64
C VAL A 78 17.78 17.42 16.93
N THR A 79 18.45 17.21 18.06
CA THR A 79 17.91 17.50 19.40
C THR A 79 18.45 18.78 20.02
N ASP A 80 19.74 19.06 19.86
CA ASP A 80 20.40 20.26 20.37
C ASP A 80 21.53 20.69 19.40
N PHE A 81 21.94 21.96 19.49
CA PHE A 81 23.14 22.46 18.83
C PHE A 81 23.78 23.53 19.72
N GLY A 82 25.10 23.57 19.75
CA GLY A 82 25.81 24.50 20.61
C GLY A 82 27.22 24.82 20.14
N PHE A 83 27.88 25.62 20.96
CA PHE A 83 29.27 25.99 20.83
C PHE A 83 29.94 25.68 22.15
N SER A 84 31.10 25.02 22.12
CA SER A 84 31.85 24.64 23.32
C SER A 84 33.30 25.05 23.14
N ALA A 85 33.91 25.60 24.18
CA ALA A 85 35.36 25.65 24.25
C ALA A 85 35.90 24.21 24.36
N THR A 86 36.97 23.93 23.62
CA THR A 86 37.82 22.75 23.75
C THR A 86 39.26 23.20 23.97
N GLU A 87 40.15 22.28 24.32
CA GLU A 87 41.59 22.53 24.49
C GLU A 87 42.28 23.18 23.26
N ARG A 88 41.64 23.16 22.07
CA ARG A 88 42.18 23.73 20.83
C ARG A 88 41.38 24.90 20.26
N GLY A 89 40.38 25.40 21.00
CA GLY A 89 39.54 26.52 20.59
C GLY A 89 38.04 26.21 20.66
N GLU A 90 37.22 27.16 20.23
CA GLU A 90 35.77 27.01 20.15
C GLU A 90 35.40 26.08 18.99
N VAL A 91 34.51 25.11 19.25
CA VAL A 91 33.92 24.22 18.24
C VAL A 91 32.40 24.36 18.25
N ALA A 92 31.78 24.27 17.07
CA ALA A 92 30.35 24.02 16.98
C ALA A 92 30.08 22.51 17.08
N TYR A 93 28.98 22.14 17.72
CA TYR A 93 28.51 20.76 17.76
C TYR A 93 27.00 20.66 17.47
N LEU A 94 26.61 19.54 16.86
CA LEU A 94 25.23 19.20 16.54
C LEU A 94 24.89 17.84 17.16
N VAL A 95 23.81 17.77 17.96
CA VAL A 95 23.41 16.57 18.70
C VAL A 95 22.24 15.90 18.00
N MET A 96 22.45 14.65 17.62
CA MET A 96 21.52 13.82 16.87
C MET A 96 21.16 12.57 17.69
N GLU A 97 20.03 11.95 17.37
CA GLU A 97 19.76 10.59 17.87
C GLU A 97 20.89 9.63 17.44
N TYR A 98 21.31 8.76 18.36
CA TYR A 98 22.19 7.64 18.01
C TYR A 98 21.37 6.56 17.30
N LEU A 99 21.91 5.98 16.23
CA LEU A 99 21.26 4.95 15.43
C LEU A 99 22.09 3.66 15.51
N ASP A 100 21.47 2.56 15.90
CA ASP A 100 22.07 1.24 15.93
C ASP A 100 21.69 0.50 14.64
N GLY A 101 22.64 0.28 13.74
CA GLY A 101 22.38 -0.27 12.41
C GLY A 101 23.52 -0.02 11.42
N CYS A 102 23.20 -0.01 10.13
CA CYS A 102 24.17 0.21 9.06
C CYS A 102 23.62 1.14 7.96
N THR A 103 24.50 1.67 7.13
CA THR A 103 24.16 2.46 5.95
C THR A 103 23.67 1.57 4.81
N LEU A 104 22.87 2.14 3.90
CA LEU A 104 22.55 1.51 2.63
C LEU A 104 23.80 1.32 1.75
N GLY A 105 24.86 2.11 1.98
CA GLY A 105 26.17 1.94 1.33
C GLY A 105 26.78 0.57 1.66
N GLU A 106 26.99 0.29 2.94
CA GLU A 106 27.54 -0.99 3.44
C GLU A 106 26.73 -2.19 2.94
N ILE A 107 25.39 -2.12 3.01
CA ILE A 107 24.50 -3.16 2.50
C ILE A 107 24.69 -3.40 0.99
N LEU A 108 24.93 -2.34 0.20
CA LEU A 108 25.16 -2.45 -1.24
C LEU A 108 26.56 -2.94 -1.61
N GLU A 109 27.55 -2.81 -0.72
CA GLU A 109 28.85 -3.44 -0.88
C GLU A 109 28.78 -4.96 -0.65
N GLU A 110 28.04 -5.40 0.39
CA GLU A 110 27.85 -6.81 0.74
C GLU A 110 26.94 -7.57 -0.25
N GLU A 111 25.66 -7.19 -0.33
CA GLU A 111 24.64 -7.90 -1.10
C GLU A 111 24.74 -7.64 -2.62
N LYS A 112 25.34 -6.50 -3.00
CA LYS A 112 25.41 -5.94 -4.36
C LYS A 112 24.06 -5.62 -5.00
N ARG A 113 23.01 -6.43 -4.83
CA ARG A 113 21.70 -6.25 -5.47
C ARG A 113 20.57 -6.61 -4.52
N LEU A 114 19.68 -5.66 -4.27
CA LEU A 114 18.54 -5.85 -3.39
C LEU A 114 17.30 -6.41 -4.12
N PRO A 115 16.48 -7.24 -3.45
CA PRO A 115 15.18 -7.64 -3.97
C PRO A 115 14.26 -6.42 -4.18
N LEU A 116 13.47 -6.44 -5.25
CA LEU A 116 12.55 -5.34 -5.61
C LEU A 116 11.61 -4.93 -4.47
N SER A 117 11.16 -5.88 -3.65
CA SER A 117 10.33 -5.59 -2.46
C SER A 117 11.06 -4.75 -1.42
N TRP A 118 12.33 -5.06 -1.15
CA TRP A 118 13.18 -4.32 -0.22
C TRP A 118 13.51 -2.93 -0.76
N SER A 119 13.93 -2.83 -2.02
CA SER A 119 14.20 -1.53 -2.64
C SER A 119 12.99 -0.59 -2.63
N ILE A 120 11.77 -1.12 -2.72
CA ILE A 120 10.52 -0.33 -2.68
C ILE A 120 10.14 0.09 -1.26
N ASP A 121 10.43 -0.73 -0.26
CA ASP A 121 10.23 -0.37 1.15
C ASP A 121 11.17 0.79 1.53
N ILE A 122 12.47 0.59 1.27
CA ILE A 122 13.51 1.60 1.49
C ILE A 122 13.18 2.90 0.75
N LEU A 123 12.88 2.84 -0.55
CA LEU A 123 12.55 4.04 -1.33
C LEU A 123 11.29 4.76 -0.84
N GLU A 124 10.26 4.05 -0.35
CA GLU A 124 9.07 4.74 0.19
C GLU A 124 9.40 5.50 1.47
N GLN A 125 10.16 4.89 2.39
CA GLN A 125 10.56 5.52 3.64
C GLN A 125 11.48 6.74 3.40
N VAL A 126 12.46 6.62 2.50
CA VAL A 126 13.32 7.74 2.07
C VAL A 126 12.51 8.83 1.37
N CYS A 127 11.62 8.48 0.44
CA CYS A 127 10.80 9.47 -0.26
C CYS A 127 9.83 10.20 0.67
N SER A 128 9.33 9.56 1.73
CA SER A 128 8.50 10.20 2.76
C SER A 128 9.31 11.24 3.54
N ALA A 129 10.54 10.90 3.96
CA ALA A 129 11.46 11.83 4.63
C ALA A 129 11.81 13.04 3.75
N VAL A 130 12.17 12.78 2.49
CA VAL A 130 12.52 13.81 1.50
C VAL A 130 11.31 14.69 1.17
N GLN A 131 10.10 14.12 1.05
CA GLN A 131 8.86 14.86 0.83
C GLN A 131 8.55 15.83 1.97
N GLU A 132 8.69 15.41 3.22
CA GLU A 132 8.47 16.28 4.39
C GLU A 132 9.47 17.45 4.40
N ALA A 133 10.75 17.18 4.11
CA ALA A 133 11.75 18.25 3.96
C ALA A 133 11.39 19.23 2.83
N HIS A 134 10.93 18.72 1.68
CA HIS A 134 10.47 19.52 0.55
C HIS A 134 9.25 20.40 0.89
N GLU A 135 8.28 19.87 1.65
CA GLU A 135 7.11 20.64 2.12
C GLU A 135 7.51 21.77 3.10
N GLN A 136 8.67 21.67 3.76
CA GLN A 136 9.28 22.72 4.59
C GLN A 136 10.30 23.61 3.84
N GLY A 137 10.48 23.42 2.52
CA GLY A 137 11.41 24.19 1.70
C GLY A 137 12.90 23.82 1.84
N ILE A 138 13.18 22.66 2.43
CA ILE A 138 14.53 22.11 2.61
C ILE A 138 14.82 21.12 1.46
N ILE A 139 15.93 21.31 0.75
CA ILE A 139 16.43 20.39 -0.29
C ILE A 139 17.65 19.68 0.29
N HIS A 140 17.76 18.36 0.11
CA HIS A 140 18.83 17.56 0.72
C HIS A 140 20.19 17.75 0.04
N ARG A 141 20.22 17.82 -1.30
CA ARG A 141 21.40 18.05 -2.17
C ARG A 141 22.39 16.89 -2.27
N ASP A 142 22.77 16.27 -1.16
CA ASP A 142 23.74 15.15 -1.14
C ASP A 142 23.06 13.80 -0.86
N LEU A 143 22.02 13.42 -1.62
CA LEU A 143 21.37 12.11 -1.43
C LEU A 143 22.22 10.98 -2.03
N LYS A 144 22.72 10.10 -1.16
CA LYS A 144 23.53 8.92 -1.48
C LYS A 144 23.27 7.80 -0.46
N PRO A 145 23.65 6.53 -0.75
CA PRO A 145 23.43 5.41 0.16
C PRO A 145 24.03 5.59 1.56
N ASP A 146 25.17 6.29 1.69
CA ASP A 146 25.83 6.54 2.98
C ASP A 146 25.01 7.46 3.91
N ASN A 147 24.14 8.30 3.32
CA ASN A 147 23.25 9.20 4.05
C ASN A 147 21.86 8.56 4.32
N ILE A 148 21.72 7.25 4.09
CA ILE A 148 20.51 6.47 4.33
C ILE A 148 20.85 5.34 5.30
N TRP A 149 20.41 5.45 6.54
CA TRP A 149 20.64 4.45 7.59
C TRP A 149 19.47 3.47 7.70
N LEU A 150 19.75 2.21 7.99
CA LEU A 150 18.78 1.15 8.24
C LEU A 150 18.97 0.61 9.66
N GLU A 151 18.01 0.91 10.54
CA GLU A 151 17.93 0.39 11.90
C GLU A 151 17.05 -0.88 11.91
N PRO A 152 17.48 -2.01 12.48
CA PRO A 152 16.66 -3.21 12.58
C PRO A 152 15.52 -2.99 13.57
N ASN A 153 14.29 -3.26 13.14
CA ASN A 153 13.12 -3.10 14.00
C ASN A 153 12.77 -4.41 14.73
N GLN A 154 12.10 -4.29 15.88
CA GLN A 154 11.70 -5.42 16.75
C GLN A 154 10.72 -6.42 16.09
N ARG A 155 10.32 -6.21 14.83
CA ARG A 155 9.44 -7.08 14.05
C ARG A 155 10.15 -7.81 12.90
N GLY A 156 11.49 -7.77 12.88
CA GLY A 156 12.30 -8.44 11.85
C GLY A 156 12.37 -7.72 10.50
N GLY A 157 12.02 -6.43 10.46
CA GLY A 157 12.25 -5.55 9.32
C GLY A 157 13.26 -4.45 9.65
N HIS A 158 13.25 -3.36 8.87
CA HIS A 158 14.08 -2.18 9.11
C HIS A 158 13.26 -0.89 9.16
N THR A 159 13.78 0.11 9.87
CA THR A 159 13.34 1.51 9.85
C THR A 159 14.43 2.33 9.18
N VAL A 160 14.08 3.06 8.13
CA VAL A 160 15.05 3.91 7.42
C VAL A 160 15.13 5.28 8.08
N LYS A 161 16.34 5.83 8.22
CA LYS A 161 16.61 7.20 8.67
C LYS A 161 17.48 7.92 7.63
N VAL A 162 17.01 9.04 7.11
CA VAL A 162 17.79 9.90 6.21
C VAL A 162 18.56 10.94 7.03
N LEU A 163 19.86 11.06 6.76
CA LEU A 163 20.81 11.86 7.51
C LEU A 163 21.06 13.25 6.87
N ASP A 164 21.77 14.15 7.56
CA ASP A 164 22.45 15.33 6.97
C ASP A 164 21.64 16.31 6.08
N PHE A 165 20.32 16.43 6.27
CA PHE A 165 19.47 17.37 5.52
C PHE A 165 20.01 18.81 5.48
N GLY A 166 20.38 19.27 4.28
CA GLY A 166 20.70 20.67 3.98
C GLY A 166 22.08 21.15 4.42
N ILE A 167 22.78 20.41 5.27
CA ILE A 167 24.06 20.82 5.88
C ILE A 167 25.20 20.89 4.85
N ALA A 168 25.11 20.16 3.75
CA ALA A 168 26.05 20.24 2.61
C ALA A 168 26.17 21.66 2.01
N LYS A 169 25.20 22.55 2.24
CA LYS A 169 25.24 23.96 1.79
C LYS A 169 26.27 24.80 2.56
N LEU A 170 26.74 24.35 3.73
CA LEU A 170 27.87 24.95 4.43
C LEU A 170 29.17 24.74 3.63
N GLU A 171 29.36 23.56 3.07
CA GLU A 171 30.57 23.16 2.34
C GLU A 171 30.68 23.86 0.96
N GLU A 172 29.61 23.91 0.16
CA GLU A 172 29.62 24.55 -1.19
C GLU A 172 30.09 26.02 -1.15
N SER A 173 29.69 26.80 -0.15
CA SER A 173 30.10 28.20 -0.01
C SER A 173 31.57 28.40 0.34
N TYR A 174 32.21 27.39 0.93
CA TYR A 174 33.62 27.49 1.29
C TYR A 174 34.48 27.54 0.02
N ASN A 175 34.22 26.64 -0.93
CA ASN A 175 34.96 26.53 -2.19
C ASN A 175 34.85 27.80 -3.06
N ILE A 176 33.62 28.34 -3.20
CA ILE A 176 33.36 29.56 -3.99
C ILE A 176 34.11 30.78 -3.40
N SER A 177 34.32 30.81 -2.09
CA SER A 177 35.09 31.89 -1.42
C SER A 177 36.60 31.80 -1.62
N SER A 178 37.14 30.62 -1.96
CA SER A 178 38.58 30.37 -2.12
C SER A 178 39.09 30.44 -3.55
N GLU A 179 38.22 30.41 -4.57
CA GLU A 179 38.63 30.37 -5.99
C GLU A 179 38.69 31.75 -6.68
N ASN A 180 38.27 32.83 -6.00
CA ASN A 180 38.16 34.19 -6.60
C ASN A 180 39.12 35.24 -6.00
N ILE A 181 40.26 34.81 -5.46
CA ILE A 181 41.37 35.72 -5.10
C ILE A 181 42.59 35.31 -5.92
N ASP A 182 42.59 35.65 -7.22
CA ASP A 182 43.76 36.00 -8.05
C ASP A 182 43.39 36.06 -9.56
N ALA A 183 42.57 37.05 -9.94
CA ALA A 183 42.59 37.72 -11.26
C ALA A 183 41.42 38.71 -11.39
N TYR A 184 41.67 40.01 -11.24
CA TYR A 184 41.61 40.95 -12.38
C TYR A 184 42.08 42.35 -11.97
N SER A 185 42.70 43.05 -12.91
CA SER A 185 43.30 44.37 -12.74
C SER A 185 42.27 45.50 -12.69
N ILE A 186 42.62 46.57 -11.96
CA ILE A 186 41.93 47.86 -11.98
C ILE A 186 41.86 48.42 -13.41
N VAL A 187 40.66 48.73 -13.89
CA VAL A 187 40.42 49.66 -15.01
C VAL A 187 39.22 50.54 -14.62
N SER A 188 39.32 51.84 -14.90
CA SER A 188 38.31 52.88 -14.66
C SER A 188 37.64 53.27 -15.99
N GLU A 189 36.62 54.14 -15.93
CA GLU A 189 35.71 54.58 -17.03
C GLU A 189 34.52 53.62 -17.26
N GLY A 190 33.29 54.08 -17.54
CA GLY A 190 32.75 55.45 -17.69
C GLY A 190 31.21 55.47 -17.60
N ASP A 191 30.58 56.62 -17.85
CA ASP A 191 29.12 56.86 -17.77
C ASP A 191 28.23 55.91 -18.62
N GLU A 192 27.00 55.63 -18.17
CA GLU A 192 25.77 56.13 -18.84
C GLU A 192 24.41 55.72 -18.17
N GLN A 193 23.63 56.76 -17.85
CA GLN A 193 22.16 56.94 -17.89
C GLN A 193 21.18 55.74 -17.85
N THR A 194 20.28 55.74 -16.86
CA THR A 194 19.02 54.97 -16.86
C THR A 194 17.82 55.79 -17.36
N HIS A 195 17.08 55.27 -18.36
CA HIS A 195 15.81 55.83 -18.84
C HIS A 195 14.56 55.04 -18.37
N HIS A 196 13.39 55.69 -18.42
CA HIS A 196 12.15 55.36 -17.70
C HIS A 196 11.16 54.35 -18.35
N ALA A 197 10.53 53.51 -17.49
CA ALA A 197 9.08 53.17 -17.43
C ALA A 197 8.41 52.42 -18.63
N PRO A 198 7.14 51.92 -18.55
CA PRO A 198 6.11 51.92 -17.48
C PRO A 198 5.64 50.50 -17.05
N GLY A 199 4.69 50.24 -16.11
CA GLY A 199 3.89 51.08 -15.22
C GLY A 199 2.39 50.72 -15.21
N ARG A 200 1.85 50.04 -14.18
CA ARG A 200 0.39 50.04 -13.88
C ARG A 200 -0.03 49.67 -12.43
N LYS A 201 -0.22 50.71 -11.63
CA LYS A 201 -1.28 50.96 -10.61
C LYS A 201 -1.70 49.84 -9.63
N THR A 202 -1.27 50.00 -8.37
CA THR A 202 -2.06 49.74 -7.16
C THR A 202 -2.93 50.95 -6.79
N PHE A 203 -3.98 50.74 -5.98
CA PHE A 203 -4.76 51.79 -5.29
C PHE A 203 -4.62 51.60 -3.77
N ALA A 204 -4.63 52.69 -2.99
CA ALA A 204 -4.67 52.68 -1.52
C ALA A 204 -6.15 52.55 -1.03
N GLU A 205 -6.51 52.54 0.26
CA GLU A 205 -6.52 53.59 1.31
C GLU A 205 -7.12 52.96 2.61
N GLU A 206 -7.00 53.42 3.87
CA GLU A 206 -6.19 54.41 4.62
C GLU A 206 -6.37 54.11 6.15
N SER A 207 -5.50 54.63 7.02
CA SER A 207 -5.69 54.85 8.49
C SER A 207 -5.58 53.62 9.44
N GLN A 208 -5.18 53.71 10.72
CA GLN A 208 -4.85 54.87 11.59
C GLN A 208 -3.88 54.43 12.74
N ALA A 209 -3.39 55.36 13.58
CA ALA A 209 -2.24 55.16 14.49
C ALA A 209 -2.57 54.99 16.00
N ALA A 210 -1.69 54.27 16.75
CA ALA A 210 -1.33 54.44 18.18
C ALA A 210 -0.20 53.42 18.53
N THR A 211 1.01 53.75 19.01
CA THR A 211 1.46 54.43 20.25
C THR A 211 1.52 53.51 21.49
N PHE A 212 2.76 53.14 21.90
CA PHE A 212 3.27 52.68 23.21
C PHE A 212 2.41 51.77 24.14
N ALA A 213 3.01 50.66 24.61
CA ALA A 213 3.57 50.58 25.98
C ALA A 213 4.06 49.17 26.38
N GLU A 214 5.20 49.09 27.05
CA GLU A 214 5.75 47.89 27.69
C GLU A 214 5.36 47.85 29.18
N LYS A 215 4.91 46.71 29.73
CA LYS A 215 5.01 46.48 31.19
C LYS A 215 5.08 45.01 31.62
N LYS A 216 5.95 44.78 32.61
CA LYS A 216 6.33 43.50 33.25
C LYS A 216 5.30 42.98 34.27
N SER A 217 5.58 41.77 34.77
CA SER A 217 5.28 41.23 36.13
C SER A 217 4.07 40.27 36.24
N LYS A 218 4.05 39.27 37.16
CA LYS A 218 5.09 38.43 37.84
C LYS A 218 4.35 37.38 38.72
N THR A 219 4.87 36.14 38.84
CA THR A 219 4.67 35.24 40.02
C THR A 219 3.21 34.71 40.16
N ILE A 220 2.86 33.54 40.72
CA ILE A 220 3.16 32.93 42.05
C ILE A 220 3.16 31.38 41.98
N VAL A 221 3.93 30.75 42.88
CA VAL A 221 3.99 29.31 43.18
C VAL A 221 3.21 29.01 44.46
N SER A 222 2.61 27.83 44.59
CA SER A 222 2.21 27.28 45.91
C SER A 222 2.29 25.74 45.93
N GLU A 223 3.04 25.21 46.90
CA GLU A 223 3.09 23.78 47.25
C GLU A 223 2.08 23.42 48.36
N SER A 224 1.74 22.12 48.51
CA SER A 224 1.35 21.37 49.73
C SER A 224 0.64 20.05 49.30
N ALA A 225 1.22 18.86 49.51
CA ALA A 225 1.12 17.98 50.71
C ALA A 225 -0.15 17.05 50.72
N THR A 226 -0.22 15.81 51.25
CA THR A 226 0.77 14.81 51.77
C THR A 226 0.07 13.46 52.17
N VAL A 227 0.73 12.29 51.96
CA VAL A 227 0.63 10.95 52.66
C VAL A 227 -0.53 9.91 52.47
N ALA A 228 -0.11 8.61 52.54
CA ALA A 228 -0.76 7.31 52.86
C ALA A 228 -0.84 6.30 51.67
N GLN A 229 -0.16 5.14 51.53
CA GLN A 229 0.69 4.19 52.32
C GLN A 229 0.00 2.83 52.66
N ILE A 230 0.81 1.74 52.72
CA ILE A 230 0.56 0.32 53.16
C ILE A 230 -0.34 -0.52 52.18
N PHE A 231 -0.14 -1.80 51.80
CA PHE A 231 0.44 -3.03 52.42
C PHE A 231 1.06 -4.06 51.41
N GLU A 232 2.03 -4.86 51.90
CA GLU A 232 2.46 -6.24 51.52
C GLU A 232 2.59 -7.03 52.86
N PRO A 233 2.78 -8.39 52.97
CA PRO A 233 3.27 -9.40 52.00
C PRO A 233 2.58 -10.81 52.09
N GLU A 234 3.28 -11.87 51.62
CA GLU A 234 3.29 -13.28 52.15
C GLU A 234 2.15 -14.28 51.78
N ASN A 235 2.34 -15.63 51.65
CA ASN A 235 3.53 -16.53 51.66
C ASN A 235 3.18 -17.96 51.09
N VAL A 236 4.16 -18.90 51.14
CA VAL A 236 4.07 -20.40 51.16
C VAL A 236 4.26 -21.22 49.85
N ASN A 237 5.49 -21.72 49.67
CA ASN A 237 6.00 -23.14 49.60
C ASN A 237 5.16 -24.26 48.91
N SER A 238 5.68 -25.41 48.46
CA SER A 238 6.93 -26.16 48.79
C SER A 238 7.30 -27.23 47.72
N GLU A 239 8.61 -27.52 47.55
CA GLU A 239 9.29 -28.86 47.53
C GLU A 239 8.73 -30.07 46.71
N ALA A 240 9.48 -31.10 46.29
CA ALA A 240 10.92 -31.38 46.04
C ALA A 240 10.99 -32.69 45.22
N GLY A 241 11.86 -32.85 44.20
CA GLY A 241 13.13 -33.60 44.29
C GLY A 241 13.04 -35.04 43.70
N THR A 242 14.09 -35.85 43.49
CA THR A 242 15.56 -35.65 43.36
C THR A 242 16.23 -37.00 42.96
N LEU A 243 17.06 -37.03 41.89
CA LEU A 243 18.08 -38.06 41.53
C LEU A 243 17.57 -39.51 41.21
N VAL A 244 18.30 -40.43 40.53
CA VAL A 244 19.74 -40.76 40.42
C VAL A 244 20.17 -41.20 38.98
N GLN A 245 21.48 -41.18 38.69
CA GLN A 245 22.21 -41.48 37.42
C GLN A 245 22.63 -42.99 37.29
N PRO A 246 23.70 -43.45 36.57
CA PRO A 246 24.48 -42.95 35.38
C PRO A 246 24.83 -44.06 34.31
N ILE A 247 25.81 -43.77 33.41
CA ILE A 247 26.80 -44.68 32.70
C ILE A 247 26.52 -45.12 31.24
N VAL A 248 27.45 -45.25 30.25
CA VAL A 248 28.73 -44.61 29.74
C VAL A 248 29.10 -45.29 28.36
N ASN A 249 29.89 -44.64 27.46
CA ASN A 249 30.86 -45.17 26.44
C ASN A 249 30.70 -44.82 24.92
N ASP A 250 31.48 -43.83 24.44
CA ASP A 250 32.65 -43.86 23.51
C ASP A 250 32.78 -44.65 22.16
N LEU A 251 33.65 -44.07 21.28
CA LEU A 251 34.40 -44.58 20.10
C LEU A 251 33.66 -44.75 18.74
N GLU A 252 34.28 -44.62 17.55
CA GLU A 252 35.34 -43.72 17.01
C GLU A 252 35.47 -43.89 15.45
N LYS A 253 36.04 -42.88 14.75
CA LYS A 253 36.84 -42.95 13.49
C LYS A 253 36.25 -43.37 12.09
N SER A 254 36.38 -42.42 11.14
CA SER A 254 37.04 -42.54 9.79
C SER A 254 36.49 -43.44 8.66
N THR A 255 36.56 -43.14 7.34
CA THR A 255 36.79 -41.94 6.48
C THR A 255 36.40 -42.32 5.02
N THR A 256 36.29 -41.35 4.08
CA THR A 256 36.75 -41.44 2.65
C THR A 256 35.73 -41.54 1.48
N ILE A 257 35.61 -40.41 0.77
CA ILE A 257 35.39 -40.18 -0.69
C ILE A 257 33.97 -40.16 -1.34
N LEU A 258 33.85 -39.16 -2.23
CA LEU A 258 32.79 -38.63 -3.11
C LEU A 258 32.41 -39.58 -4.31
N PRO A 259 31.38 -39.32 -5.18
CA PRO A 259 30.85 -38.00 -5.56
C PRO A 259 29.35 -37.84 -5.97
N ALA A 260 28.98 -36.56 -6.17
CA ALA A 260 28.02 -36.01 -7.14
C ALA A 260 26.58 -36.58 -7.26
N GLY A 261 25.59 -35.76 -6.87
CA GLY A 261 24.18 -35.98 -7.23
C GLY A 261 23.28 -34.81 -6.82
N LYS A 262 22.39 -34.34 -7.72
CA LYS A 262 21.45 -33.26 -7.44
C LYS A 262 20.25 -33.77 -6.63
N MET A 263 19.64 -32.86 -5.84
CA MET A 263 18.21 -32.45 -5.96
C MET A 263 17.32 -32.58 -4.70
N LYS A 264 16.78 -31.41 -4.29
CA LYS A 264 15.46 -31.15 -3.66
C LYS A 264 15.16 -31.47 -2.15
N ILE A 265 14.87 -30.37 -1.45
CA ILE A 265 13.61 -30.04 -0.71
C ILE A 265 13.47 -30.39 0.79
N SER A 266 12.96 -29.37 1.53
CA SER A 266 12.40 -29.34 2.90
C SER A 266 13.30 -29.84 4.04
N SER A 267 13.39 -29.19 5.21
CA SER A 267 12.46 -28.31 5.94
C SER A 267 13.27 -27.18 6.66
N GLU A 268 12.74 -25.99 6.97
CA GLU A 268 11.94 -25.68 8.19
C GLU A 268 12.50 -26.35 9.47
N VAL A 269 12.72 -25.66 10.60
CA VAL A 269 12.50 -24.25 10.98
C VAL A 269 13.29 -23.94 12.28
N GLU A 270 13.71 -22.68 12.52
CA GLU A 270 14.15 -22.14 13.83
C GLU A 270 15.39 -22.80 14.51
N ASN A 271 16.08 -22.22 15.52
CA ASN A 271 15.93 -20.92 16.18
C ASN A 271 17.28 -20.35 16.69
N THR A 272 17.28 -19.04 16.99
CA THR A 272 18.12 -18.27 17.97
C THR A 272 19.33 -18.91 18.67
N GLY A 273 20.46 -18.20 18.74
CA GLY A 273 21.63 -18.63 19.54
C GLY A 273 22.74 -17.60 19.77
N THR A 274 22.42 -16.37 20.17
CA THR A 274 23.40 -15.30 20.43
C THR A 274 24.38 -15.62 21.58
N LYS A 275 25.68 -15.48 21.33
CA LYS A 275 26.76 -15.23 22.33
C LYS A 275 27.66 -14.13 21.73
N LEU A 276 27.63 -12.86 22.12
CA LEU A 276 27.88 -12.25 23.44
C LEU A 276 29.31 -12.50 23.95
N PHE A 277 30.08 -11.40 23.94
CA PHE A 277 31.52 -11.17 24.12
C PHE A 277 32.34 -12.04 25.08
N SER A 278 33.61 -12.27 24.71
CA SER A 278 34.74 -12.31 25.65
C SER A 278 36.10 -11.98 25.00
N ASP A 279 36.56 -10.73 25.20
CA ASP A 279 37.93 -10.22 25.32
C ASP A 279 39.05 -10.41 24.24
N PRO A 280 40.08 -9.52 24.25
CA PRO A 280 41.04 -9.36 23.14
C PRO A 280 42.40 -10.06 23.36
N LEU A 281 43.29 -9.88 22.36
CA LEU A 281 44.73 -10.22 22.31
C LEU A 281 45.07 -11.68 21.95
N LYS A 282 45.32 -11.93 20.65
CA LYS A 282 46.63 -12.44 20.18
C LYS A 282 46.86 -12.33 18.67
N THR A 283 47.86 -11.51 18.32
CA THR A 283 48.90 -11.74 17.29
C THR A 283 48.54 -12.36 15.92
N ASN A 284 48.48 -11.46 14.92
CA ASN A 284 49.40 -11.42 13.78
C ASN A 284 49.49 -12.65 12.84
N GLU A 285 48.56 -12.75 11.88
CA GLU A 285 48.84 -13.37 10.57
C GLU A 285 48.45 -12.43 9.42
N ARG A 286 49.35 -12.28 8.44
CA ARG A 286 49.13 -11.46 7.25
C ARG A 286 48.23 -12.19 6.25
N ARG A 287 47.16 -11.54 5.79
CA ARG A 287 46.48 -11.86 4.51
C ARG A 287 46.65 -10.69 3.53
N PRO A 288 46.67 -10.95 2.21
CA PRO A 288 47.03 -9.93 1.23
C PRO A 288 45.92 -8.90 1.06
N GLU A 289 46.29 -7.62 1.14
CA GLU A 289 45.40 -6.51 0.78
C GLU A 289 45.11 -6.53 -0.73
N THR A 290 43.85 -6.75 -1.12
CA THR A 290 43.38 -6.43 -2.47
C THR A 290 43.22 -4.92 -2.59
N ALA A 291 44.30 -4.24 -2.94
CA ALA A 291 44.34 -2.79 -3.11
C ALA A 291 43.50 -2.32 -4.31
N LEU A 292 42.30 -1.83 -4.02
CA LEU A 292 41.54 -0.92 -4.89
C LEU A 292 40.84 0.11 -4.00
N THR A 293 41.01 1.39 -4.34
CA THR A 293 40.47 2.58 -3.64
C THR A 293 41.10 2.97 -2.28
N ARG A 294 42.39 3.29 -2.28
CA ARG A 294 42.95 4.39 -1.46
C ARG A 294 44.18 5.01 -2.14
N ASN A 295 44.37 6.32 -1.95
CA ASN A 295 45.30 7.23 -2.64
C ASN A 295 44.84 7.65 -4.05
N LEU A 296 44.93 8.92 -4.50
CA LEU A 296 45.46 10.14 -3.87
C LEU A 296 44.46 11.31 -3.92
N THR A 297 44.50 12.16 -2.89
CA THR A 297 44.09 13.58 -2.98
C THR A 297 45.19 14.42 -3.61
N HIS A 298 44.89 15.27 -4.58
CA HIS A 298 45.61 16.54 -4.78
C HIS A 298 44.79 17.55 -5.60
N ILE A 299 44.72 18.79 -5.09
CA ILE A 299 44.13 20.02 -5.68
C ILE A 299 42.58 20.04 -5.73
N GLY A 300 41.97 21.09 -5.12
CA GLY A 300 40.56 21.46 -5.34
C GLY A 300 39.51 20.74 -4.46
N ALA A 301 39.42 21.15 -3.18
CA ALA A 301 38.40 20.83 -2.18
C ALA A 301 37.18 19.94 -2.56
N VAL A 302 37.24 18.67 -2.14
CA VAL A 302 36.12 17.78 -1.75
C VAL A 302 34.73 18.17 -2.26
N LEU A 303 34.49 18.02 -3.57
CA LEU A 303 33.14 17.79 -4.06
C LEU A 303 32.79 16.32 -3.78
N GLY A 304 31.58 16.02 -3.30
CA GLY A 304 31.16 14.66 -2.96
C GLY A 304 31.27 13.68 -4.13
N THR A 305 31.21 12.38 -3.86
CA THR A 305 31.29 11.32 -4.87
C THR A 305 30.25 11.57 -5.99
N PRO A 306 30.66 11.94 -7.23
CA PRO A 306 29.76 12.56 -8.21
C PRO A 306 28.69 11.62 -8.77
N LEU A 307 28.79 10.33 -8.43
CA LEU A 307 27.91 9.24 -8.87
C LEU A 307 26.41 9.47 -8.63
N TYR A 308 26.04 10.34 -7.67
CA TYR A 308 24.64 10.61 -7.30
C TYR A 308 24.18 12.04 -7.61
N MET A 309 25.06 12.90 -8.13
CA MET A 309 24.75 14.31 -8.37
C MET A 309 23.68 14.47 -9.48
N SER A 310 22.80 15.44 -9.33
CA SER A 310 21.86 15.80 -10.39
C SER A 310 22.56 16.59 -11.53
N PRO A 311 22.04 16.56 -12.76
CA PRO A 311 22.60 17.30 -13.91
C PRO A 311 22.79 18.80 -13.63
N GLU A 312 21.85 19.41 -12.92
CA GLU A 312 21.90 20.80 -12.49
C GLU A 312 23.01 21.08 -11.45
N GLN A 313 23.28 20.15 -10.52
CA GLN A 313 24.46 20.24 -9.63
C GLN A 313 25.76 20.19 -10.44
N CYS A 314 25.86 19.28 -11.41
CA CYS A 314 27.04 19.16 -12.26
C CYS A 314 27.27 20.39 -13.18
N ARG A 315 26.30 21.31 -13.28
CA ARG A 315 26.40 22.58 -14.02
C ARG A 315 26.49 23.82 -13.11
N GLY A 316 26.41 23.66 -11.78
CA GLY A 316 26.33 24.78 -10.84
C GLY A 316 25.02 25.58 -10.93
N GLU A 317 23.95 25.00 -11.47
CA GLU A 317 22.64 25.64 -11.60
C GLU A 317 21.91 25.74 -10.23
N ARG A 318 20.90 26.61 -10.15
CA ARG A 318 20.08 26.74 -8.94
C ARG A 318 19.20 25.51 -8.74
N LEU A 319 19.51 24.72 -7.71
CA LEU A 319 18.79 23.49 -7.35
C LEU A 319 17.34 23.74 -6.93
N ASP A 320 16.49 22.77 -7.26
CA ASP A 320 15.13 22.63 -6.74
C ASP A 320 14.90 21.22 -6.14
N THR A 321 13.69 20.94 -5.68
CA THR A 321 13.34 19.66 -5.03
C THR A 321 13.49 18.43 -5.94
N ARG A 322 13.54 18.62 -7.27
CA ARG A 322 13.65 17.56 -8.28
C ARG A 322 15.09 17.14 -8.52
N SER A 323 16.07 17.87 -7.97
CA SER A 323 17.47 17.44 -7.88
C SER A 323 17.60 16.20 -6.99
N ASP A 324 16.99 16.23 -5.80
CA ASP A 324 16.93 15.08 -4.89
C ASP A 324 16.26 13.86 -5.55
N ILE A 325 15.24 14.08 -6.39
CA ILE A 325 14.52 13.00 -7.11
C ILE A 325 15.43 12.33 -8.15
N TYR A 326 16.36 13.06 -8.77
CA TYR A 326 17.36 12.46 -9.66
C TYR A 326 18.29 11.52 -8.88
N SER A 327 18.82 11.98 -7.74
CA SER A 327 19.67 11.16 -6.86
C SER A 327 18.94 9.92 -6.33
N LEU A 328 17.65 10.03 -5.97
CA LEU A 328 16.80 8.87 -5.66
C LEU A 328 16.64 7.91 -6.84
N GLY A 329 16.59 8.42 -8.07
CA GLY A 329 16.64 7.62 -9.30
C GLY A 329 17.94 6.83 -9.45
N VAL A 330 19.09 7.45 -9.12
CA VAL A 330 20.41 6.79 -9.11
C VAL A 330 20.45 5.69 -8.05
N ILE A 331 20.03 5.98 -6.82
CA ILE A 331 20.00 5.02 -5.70
C ILE A 331 19.07 3.84 -6.05
N ALA A 332 17.89 4.10 -6.63
CA ALA A 332 16.98 3.07 -7.13
C ALA A 332 17.60 2.20 -8.24
N TYR A 333 18.37 2.80 -9.15
CA TYR A 333 19.08 2.09 -10.21
C TYR A 333 20.19 1.18 -9.64
N GLN A 334 20.95 1.69 -8.66
CA GLN A 334 22.02 0.93 -7.99
C GLN A 334 21.46 -0.24 -7.18
N MET A 335 20.44 -0.02 -6.34
CA MET A 335 19.83 -1.10 -5.55
C MET A 335 19.36 -2.28 -6.41
N LEU A 336 18.86 -2.03 -7.62
CA LEU A 336 18.29 -3.08 -8.48
C LEU A 336 19.29 -3.71 -9.48
N SER A 337 20.41 -3.04 -9.79
CA SER A 337 21.41 -3.53 -10.76
C SER A 337 22.80 -3.80 -10.18
N GLY A 338 23.07 -3.30 -8.98
CA GLY A 338 24.35 -3.40 -8.25
C GLY A 338 25.47 -2.53 -8.79
N LYS A 339 25.14 -1.52 -9.58
CA LYS A 339 26.05 -0.47 -10.04
C LYS A 339 25.27 0.81 -10.30
N THR A 340 25.92 1.95 -10.18
CA THR A 340 25.38 3.24 -10.62
C THR A 340 25.18 3.26 -12.14
N PRO A 341 24.31 4.13 -12.69
CA PRO A 341 24.11 4.25 -14.13
C PRO A 341 25.38 4.72 -14.85
N PHE A 342 26.22 5.51 -14.17
CA PHE A 342 27.50 5.98 -14.67
C PHE A 342 28.63 5.61 -13.69
N THR A 343 29.79 5.30 -14.24
CA THR A 343 31.01 4.89 -13.52
C THR A 343 32.22 5.36 -14.32
N GLY A 344 33.24 5.90 -13.67
CA GLY A 344 34.44 6.44 -14.33
C GLY A 344 35.26 7.28 -13.37
N ASN A 345 36.16 8.11 -13.89
CA ASN A 345 36.79 9.14 -13.08
C ASN A 345 35.78 10.25 -12.72
N PHE A 346 36.18 11.19 -11.86
CA PHE A 346 35.32 12.29 -11.39
C PHE A 346 34.72 13.12 -12.54
N THR A 347 35.55 13.55 -13.51
CA THR A 347 35.14 14.36 -14.66
C THR A 347 34.27 13.61 -15.67
N ASP A 348 34.54 12.32 -15.89
CA ASP A 348 33.74 11.45 -16.76
C ASP A 348 32.32 11.31 -16.21
N VAL A 349 32.20 11.04 -14.91
CA VAL A 349 30.91 10.89 -14.23
C VAL A 349 30.14 12.21 -14.27
N MET A 350 30.75 13.35 -13.91
CA MET A 350 30.08 14.64 -14.03
C MET A 350 29.57 14.91 -15.46
N THR A 351 30.36 14.59 -16.48
CA THR A 351 29.99 14.78 -17.89
C THR A 351 28.85 13.83 -18.30
N ALA A 352 28.92 12.57 -17.88
CA ALA A 352 27.84 11.61 -18.10
C ALA A 352 26.52 12.04 -17.42
N HIS A 353 26.59 12.59 -16.21
CA HIS A 353 25.43 13.15 -15.52
C HIS A 353 24.85 14.38 -16.24
N LYS A 354 25.66 15.26 -16.84
CA LYS A 354 25.17 16.41 -17.63
C LYS A 354 24.52 16.03 -18.97
N GLU A 355 25.12 15.09 -19.71
CA GLU A 355 24.92 14.95 -21.16
C GLU A 355 24.50 13.55 -21.61
N ILE A 356 25.04 12.47 -21.03
CA ILE A 356 24.84 11.10 -21.52
C ILE A 356 23.53 10.51 -20.97
N GLU A 357 22.67 9.95 -21.82
CA GLU A 357 21.46 9.25 -21.36
C GLU A 357 21.81 8.04 -20.46
N PRO A 358 21.06 7.80 -19.37
CA PRO A 358 21.34 6.68 -18.47
C PRO A 358 21.15 5.35 -19.19
N PRO A 359 22.08 4.38 -19.05
CA PRO A 359 21.90 3.06 -19.64
C PRO A 359 20.64 2.37 -19.11
N PRO A 360 19.99 1.51 -19.91
CA PRO A 360 18.77 0.82 -19.49
C PRO A 360 19.06 -0.16 -18.35
N LEU A 361 18.21 -0.17 -17.32
CA LEU A 361 18.38 -1.01 -16.13
C LEU A 361 18.39 -2.51 -16.47
N ASP A 362 19.58 -3.12 -16.49
CA ASP A 362 19.77 -4.55 -16.74
C ASP A 362 19.43 -5.42 -15.52
N ALA A 363 18.13 -5.56 -15.27
CA ALA A 363 17.58 -6.44 -14.25
C ALA A 363 16.38 -7.21 -14.81
N LYS A 364 16.57 -8.47 -15.22
CA LYS A 364 15.54 -9.29 -15.91
C LYS A 364 14.30 -9.57 -15.05
N LYS A 365 14.45 -9.65 -13.72
CA LYS A 365 13.34 -9.91 -12.77
C LYS A 365 12.45 -8.67 -12.51
N ILE A 366 12.85 -7.49 -12.98
CA ILE A 366 12.18 -6.22 -12.67
C ILE A 366 11.16 -5.88 -13.78
N PRO A 367 9.88 -5.59 -13.46
CA PRO A 367 8.89 -5.21 -14.45
C PRO A 367 9.33 -4.00 -15.29
N ARG A 368 9.16 -4.06 -16.60
CA ARG A 368 9.52 -2.98 -17.55
C ARG A 368 9.01 -1.61 -17.08
N LYS A 369 7.77 -1.54 -16.56
CA LYS A 369 7.16 -0.30 -16.06
C LYS A 369 7.86 0.29 -14.83
N VAL A 370 8.51 -0.51 -14.00
CA VAL A 370 9.35 0.00 -12.89
C VAL A 370 10.62 0.64 -13.44
N LYS A 371 11.25 0.01 -14.45
CA LYS A 371 12.42 0.57 -15.16
C LYS A 371 12.09 1.91 -15.81
N GLU A 372 10.93 2.02 -16.43
CA GLU A 372 10.42 3.26 -17.05
C GLU A 372 10.26 4.39 -16.01
N VAL A 373 9.78 4.08 -14.79
CA VAL A 373 9.69 5.10 -13.72
C VAL A 373 11.08 5.54 -13.22
N ILE A 374 12.02 4.61 -13.03
CA ILE A 374 13.40 4.94 -12.64
C ILE A 374 14.10 5.77 -13.73
N SER A 375 13.94 5.38 -15.00
CA SER A 375 14.41 6.14 -16.17
C SER A 375 13.82 7.56 -16.20
N SER A 376 12.53 7.74 -15.88
CA SER A 376 11.93 9.09 -15.80
C SER A 376 12.52 9.97 -14.69
N ALA A 377 12.92 9.40 -13.55
CA ALA A 377 13.61 10.15 -12.50
C ALA A 377 15.03 10.55 -12.90
N LEU A 378 15.68 9.75 -13.76
CA LEU A 378 17.00 10.02 -14.33
C LEU A 378 16.97 10.91 -15.59
N SER A 379 15.83 11.55 -15.94
CA SER A 379 15.81 12.51 -17.04
C SER A 379 16.70 13.73 -16.74
N LYS A 380 17.41 14.20 -17.77
CA LYS A 380 18.23 15.40 -17.71
C LYS A 380 17.39 16.66 -17.47
N SER A 381 16.15 16.68 -17.96
CA SER A 381 15.18 17.75 -17.73
C SER A 381 14.42 17.54 -16.41
N ALA A 382 14.57 18.46 -15.46
CA ALA A 382 13.82 18.42 -14.20
C ALA A 382 12.29 18.45 -14.40
N ALA A 383 11.79 19.02 -15.50
CA ALA A 383 10.37 19.07 -15.81
C ALA A 383 9.77 17.69 -16.19
N GLU A 384 10.59 16.75 -16.65
CA GLU A 384 10.15 15.40 -17.05
C GLU A 384 10.18 14.39 -15.89
N ARG A 385 10.92 14.70 -14.83
CA ARG A 385 11.01 13.89 -13.62
C ARG A 385 9.65 13.82 -12.90
N PRO A 386 9.44 12.82 -12.01
CA PRO A 386 8.40 12.93 -10.99
C PRO A 386 8.51 14.27 -10.26
N GLN A 387 7.42 15.02 -10.14
CA GLN A 387 7.48 16.39 -9.59
C GLN A 387 7.61 16.42 -8.05
N THR A 388 7.40 15.29 -7.36
CA THR A 388 7.59 15.15 -5.92
C THR A 388 8.14 13.76 -5.58
N ALA A 389 8.86 13.64 -4.46
CA ALA A 389 9.41 12.36 -4.00
C ALA A 389 8.29 11.34 -3.72
N GLN A 390 7.16 11.79 -3.15
CA GLN A 390 6.00 10.93 -2.92
C GLN A 390 5.43 10.33 -4.22
N ILE A 391 5.38 11.09 -5.31
CA ILE A 391 4.92 10.61 -6.63
C ILE A 391 5.90 9.56 -7.21
N PHE A 392 7.19 9.71 -6.96
CA PHE A 392 8.20 8.73 -7.39
C PHE A 392 7.97 7.38 -6.69
N ALA A 393 7.92 7.36 -5.36
CA ALA A 393 7.65 6.16 -4.58
C ALA A 393 6.30 5.51 -4.95
N SER A 394 5.22 6.30 -5.02
CA SER A 394 3.88 5.77 -5.33
C SER A 394 3.81 5.16 -6.73
N LYS A 395 4.49 5.75 -7.73
CA LYS A 395 4.58 5.20 -9.08
C LYS A 395 5.36 3.89 -9.12
N ILE A 396 6.53 3.82 -8.47
CA ILE A 396 7.33 2.57 -8.43
C ILE A 396 6.52 1.46 -7.77
N ARG A 397 5.94 1.70 -6.58
CA ARG A 397 5.13 0.71 -5.87
C ARG A 397 3.93 0.23 -6.68
N ALA A 398 3.15 1.14 -7.26
CA ALA A 398 1.96 0.75 -8.01
C ALA A 398 2.28 0.01 -9.33
N GLN A 399 3.49 0.18 -9.89
CA GLN A 399 3.97 -0.55 -11.08
C GLN A 399 4.69 -1.87 -10.75
N SER A 400 5.17 -2.07 -9.53
CA SER A 400 5.74 -3.36 -9.09
C SER A 400 4.66 -4.38 -8.74
N GLU A 401 3.52 -3.92 -8.25
CA GLU A 401 2.41 -4.78 -7.85
C GLU A 401 1.79 -5.49 -9.05
N GLY A 402 1.72 -6.82 -9.00
CA GLY A 402 1.07 -7.65 -10.01
C GLY A 402 -0.45 -7.75 -9.82
N ILE A 403 -1.02 -8.85 -10.33
CA ILE A 403 -2.37 -9.31 -9.96
C ILE A 403 -2.36 -10.07 -8.63
N GLY A 404 -1.33 -10.89 -8.37
CA GLY A 404 -1.23 -11.70 -7.14
C GLY A 404 -1.16 -10.89 -5.85
N THR A 405 -0.39 -9.80 -5.82
CA THR A 405 -0.34 -8.88 -4.66
C THR A 405 -1.69 -8.20 -4.41
N LEU A 406 -2.39 -7.84 -5.48
CA LEU A 406 -3.70 -7.21 -5.42
C LEU A 406 -4.77 -8.20 -4.91
N LEU A 407 -4.76 -9.44 -5.39
CA LEU A 407 -5.62 -10.51 -4.86
C LEU A 407 -5.32 -10.83 -3.39
N ARG A 408 -4.04 -10.90 -2.98
CA ARG A 408 -3.65 -11.12 -1.57
C ARG A 408 -4.17 -10.00 -0.67
N ARG A 409 -3.98 -8.73 -1.03
CA ARG A 409 -4.52 -7.59 -0.27
C ARG A 409 -6.06 -7.57 -0.27
N ALA A 410 -6.70 -7.95 -1.36
CA ALA A 410 -8.16 -8.04 -1.41
C ALA A 410 -8.68 -9.10 -0.42
N LEU A 411 -8.04 -10.27 -0.38
CA LEU A 411 -8.38 -11.36 0.53
C LEU A 411 -8.10 -10.99 2.01
N GLU A 412 -7.01 -10.27 2.28
CA GLU A 412 -6.65 -9.77 3.62
C GLU A 412 -7.66 -8.74 4.14
N ILE A 413 -8.00 -7.71 3.33
CA ILE A 413 -9.03 -6.73 3.67
C ILE A 413 -10.39 -7.42 3.84
N TYR A 414 -10.68 -8.42 3.03
CA TYR A 414 -11.93 -9.16 3.10
C TYR A 414 -12.01 -10.04 4.34
N SER A 415 -10.95 -10.76 4.73
CA SER A 415 -10.97 -11.61 5.92
C SER A 415 -11.06 -10.79 7.21
N GLN A 416 -10.30 -9.68 7.32
CA GLN A 416 -10.33 -8.76 8.46
C GLN A 416 -11.71 -8.12 8.68
N HIS A 417 -12.55 -8.01 7.64
CA HIS A 417 -13.84 -7.32 7.69
C HIS A 417 -15.01 -8.14 7.11
N LEU A 418 -14.88 -9.47 7.08
CA LEU A 418 -15.79 -10.39 6.41
C LEU A 418 -17.27 -10.15 6.76
N PRO A 419 -17.68 -10.01 8.04
CA PRO A 419 -19.10 -9.79 8.38
C PRO A 419 -19.64 -8.46 7.82
N LYS A 420 -18.80 -7.43 7.69
CA LYS A 420 -19.22 -6.10 7.20
C LYS A 420 -19.39 -6.08 5.69
N PHE A 421 -18.48 -6.71 4.95
CA PHE A 421 -18.60 -6.82 3.49
C PHE A 421 -19.72 -7.79 3.09
N LEU A 422 -19.86 -8.92 3.79
CA LEU A 422 -20.95 -9.88 3.52
C LEU A 422 -22.33 -9.27 3.83
N SER A 423 -22.51 -8.60 4.98
CA SER A 423 -23.78 -7.93 5.31
C SER A 423 -24.11 -6.78 4.35
N LEU A 424 -23.09 -6.02 3.87
CA LEU A 424 -23.27 -5.02 2.82
C LEU A 424 -23.72 -5.64 1.50
N ALA A 425 -23.11 -6.76 1.08
CA ALA A 425 -23.46 -7.46 -0.14
C ALA A 425 -24.89 -8.04 -0.07
N ILE A 426 -25.26 -8.68 1.04
CA ILE A 426 -26.63 -9.18 1.26
C ILE A 426 -27.64 -8.02 1.23
N LEU A 427 -27.37 -6.92 1.94
CA LEU A 427 -28.26 -5.75 1.97
C LEU A 427 -28.48 -5.13 0.58
N LEU A 428 -27.41 -4.99 -0.21
CA LEU A 428 -27.50 -4.38 -1.54
C LEU A 428 -28.02 -5.35 -2.60
N PHE A 429 -27.88 -6.67 -2.42
CA PHE A 429 -28.50 -7.68 -3.27
C PHE A 429 -29.91 -8.10 -2.82
N LEU A 430 -30.45 -7.60 -1.70
CA LEU A 430 -31.81 -7.94 -1.26
C LEU A 430 -32.88 -7.84 -2.38
N PRO A 431 -32.88 -6.81 -3.26
CA PRO A 431 -33.79 -6.77 -4.40
C PRO A 431 -33.57 -7.92 -5.40
N LEU A 432 -32.31 -8.30 -5.67
CA LEU A 432 -31.98 -9.42 -6.55
C LEU A 432 -32.46 -10.76 -5.95
N ILE A 433 -32.25 -10.97 -4.64
CA ILE A 433 -32.70 -12.16 -3.91
C ILE A 433 -34.23 -12.30 -4.01
N ILE A 434 -34.99 -11.21 -3.83
CA ILE A 434 -36.46 -11.20 -3.98
C ILE A 434 -36.87 -11.61 -5.40
N PHE A 435 -36.21 -11.08 -6.43
CA PHE A 435 -36.47 -11.44 -7.83
C PHE A 435 -36.15 -12.93 -8.12
N THR A 436 -35.06 -13.47 -7.58
CA THR A 436 -34.73 -14.90 -7.69
C THR A 436 -35.78 -15.78 -7.01
N ILE A 437 -36.23 -15.42 -5.80
CA ILE A 437 -37.30 -16.17 -5.09
C ILE A 437 -38.60 -16.14 -5.91
N LEU A 438 -38.95 -15.00 -6.52
CA LEU A 438 -40.15 -14.88 -7.35
C LEU A 438 -40.05 -15.73 -8.63
N GLN A 439 -38.88 -15.79 -9.27
CA GLN A 439 -38.60 -16.66 -10.43
C GLN A 439 -38.71 -18.15 -10.08
N VAL A 440 -38.16 -18.57 -8.94
CA VAL A 440 -38.32 -19.93 -8.39
C VAL A 440 -39.79 -20.23 -8.09
N THR A 441 -40.54 -19.26 -7.55
CA THR A 441 -41.97 -19.43 -7.23
C THR A 441 -42.80 -19.64 -8.49
N VAL A 442 -42.61 -18.83 -9.55
CA VAL A 442 -43.30 -19.01 -10.84
C VAL A 442 -42.94 -20.36 -11.47
N THR A 443 -41.67 -20.74 -11.45
CA THR A 443 -41.21 -22.06 -11.94
C THR A 443 -41.88 -23.21 -11.18
N SER A 444 -42.07 -23.08 -9.87
CA SER A 444 -42.72 -24.07 -9.02
C SER A 444 -44.24 -24.15 -9.27
N LEU A 445 -44.91 -23.00 -9.47
CA LEU A 445 -46.34 -22.95 -9.81
C LEU A 445 -46.63 -23.61 -11.17
N TYR A 446 -45.72 -23.45 -12.15
CA TYR A 446 -45.83 -24.15 -13.42
C TYR A 446 -45.59 -25.66 -13.29
N ALA A 447 -44.62 -26.08 -12.48
CA ALA A 447 -44.38 -27.50 -12.21
C ALA A 447 -45.54 -28.18 -11.46
N GLY A 448 -46.34 -27.43 -10.70
CA GLY A 448 -47.59 -27.88 -10.08
C GLY A 448 -48.84 -27.68 -10.94
N GLU A 449 -48.69 -27.45 -12.26
CA GLU A 449 -49.77 -27.25 -13.25
C GLU A 449 -50.75 -26.10 -12.96
N ALA A 450 -50.45 -25.24 -11.98
CA ALA A 450 -51.34 -24.16 -11.53
C ALA A 450 -51.39 -22.96 -12.50
N ILE A 451 -50.47 -22.87 -13.47
CA ILE A 451 -50.41 -21.81 -14.48
C ILE A 451 -50.10 -22.37 -15.87
N SER A 452 -50.72 -21.78 -16.90
CA SER A 452 -50.51 -22.22 -18.29
C SER A 452 -49.07 -22.01 -18.76
N HIS A 453 -48.63 -22.80 -19.75
CA HIS A 453 -47.32 -22.65 -20.41
C HIS A 453 -47.07 -21.22 -20.93
N ASN A 454 -48.10 -20.58 -21.51
CA ASN A 454 -47.99 -19.22 -22.03
C ASN A 454 -47.84 -18.19 -20.90
N THR A 455 -48.61 -18.36 -19.81
CA THR A 455 -48.49 -17.53 -18.60
C THR A 455 -47.10 -17.66 -17.98
N ASN A 456 -46.61 -18.89 -17.81
CA ASN A 456 -45.27 -19.18 -17.31
C ASN A 456 -44.16 -18.56 -18.19
N SER A 457 -44.29 -18.63 -19.51
CA SER A 457 -43.33 -18.05 -20.46
C SER A 457 -43.27 -16.52 -20.33
N TRP A 458 -44.41 -15.83 -20.30
CA TRP A 458 -44.46 -14.37 -20.14
C TRP A 458 -43.94 -13.92 -18.78
N LEU A 459 -44.34 -14.58 -17.69
CA LEU A 459 -43.86 -14.25 -16.34
C LEU A 459 -42.34 -14.43 -16.23
N ASN A 460 -41.78 -15.54 -16.71
CA ASN A 460 -40.34 -15.75 -16.69
C ASN A 460 -39.58 -14.76 -17.58
N ALA A 461 -40.12 -14.36 -18.73
CA ALA A 461 -39.49 -13.33 -19.57
C ALA A 461 -39.40 -11.97 -18.84
N ILE A 462 -40.51 -11.53 -18.21
CA ILE A 462 -40.57 -10.29 -17.42
C ILE A 462 -39.61 -10.38 -16.22
N LEU A 463 -39.64 -11.49 -15.48
CA LEU A 463 -38.77 -11.69 -14.32
C LEU A 463 -37.30 -11.75 -14.71
N THR A 464 -36.92 -12.42 -15.81
CA THR A 464 -35.53 -12.49 -16.28
C THR A 464 -34.98 -11.10 -16.64
N LEU A 465 -35.78 -10.28 -17.32
CA LEU A 465 -35.43 -8.87 -17.62
C LEU A 465 -35.28 -8.04 -16.34
N GLY A 466 -36.21 -8.20 -15.39
CA GLY A 466 -36.16 -7.55 -14.08
C GLY A 466 -34.94 -7.95 -13.26
N THR A 467 -34.69 -9.25 -13.09
CA THR A 467 -33.52 -9.83 -12.41
C THR A 467 -32.22 -9.31 -13.01
N THR A 468 -32.13 -9.22 -14.34
CA THR A 468 -30.95 -8.71 -15.03
C THR A 468 -30.74 -7.21 -14.76
N PHE A 469 -31.79 -6.39 -14.92
CA PHE A 469 -31.73 -4.95 -14.64
C PHE A 469 -31.36 -4.66 -13.18
N VAL A 470 -32.01 -5.34 -12.24
CA VAL A 470 -31.77 -5.21 -10.80
C VAL A 470 -30.35 -5.67 -10.45
N GLY A 471 -29.91 -6.83 -10.95
CA GLY A 471 -28.56 -7.35 -10.71
C GLY A 471 -27.46 -6.40 -11.19
N ILE A 472 -27.61 -5.82 -12.38
CA ILE A 472 -26.70 -4.79 -12.93
C ILE A 472 -26.63 -3.60 -11.98
N LEU A 473 -27.78 -3.09 -11.53
CA LEU A 473 -27.87 -1.91 -10.68
C LEU A 473 -27.24 -2.18 -9.30
N CYS A 474 -27.60 -3.30 -8.66
CA CYS A 474 -27.02 -3.76 -7.40
C CYS A 474 -25.48 -3.91 -7.49
N GLY A 475 -24.96 -4.49 -8.57
CA GLY A 475 -23.51 -4.62 -8.81
C GLY A 475 -22.79 -3.26 -8.85
N HIS A 476 -23.38 -2.26 -9.50
CA HIS A 476 -22.83 -0.89 -9.51
C HIS A 476 -22.82 -0.25 -8.13
N PHE A 477 -23.90 -0.42 -7.35
CA PHE A 477 -23.96 0.06 -5.97
C PHE A 477 -22.93 -0.60 -5.08
N ILE A 478 -22.78 -1.93 -5.15
CA ILE A 478 -21.81 -2.69 -4.36
C ILE A 478 -20.39 -2.23 -4.67
N ILE A 479 -19.98 -2.19 -5.94
CA ILE A 479 -18.65 -1.72 -6.34
C ILE A 479 -18.40 -0.28 -5.88
N GLY A 480 -19.40 0.61 -6.02
CA GLY A 480 -19.31 1.99 -5.52
C GLY A 480 -19.10 2.05 -4.00
N THR A 481 -20.00 1.43 -3.22
CA THR A 481 -19.91 1.41 -1.75
C THR A 481 -18.64 0.77 -1.22
N THR A 482 -18.20 -0.34 -1.83
CA THR A 482 -16.95 -1.00 -1.47
C THR A 482 -15.74 -0.12 -1.82
N THR A 483 -15.75 0.59 -2.95
CA THR A 483 -14.67 1.56 -3.27
C THR A 483 -14.53 2.62 -2.19
N TRP A 484 -15.65 3.18 -1.72
CA TRP A 484 -15.65 4.16 -0.64
C TRP A 484 -15.10 3.57 0.67
N ILE A 485 -15.51 2.36 1.04
CA ILE A 485 -15.06 1.67 2.27
C ILE A 485 -13.57 1.30 2.20
N VAL A 486 -13.10 0.70 1.09
CA VAL A 486 -11.70 0.32 0.91
C VAL A 486 -10.79 1.55 0.89
N THR A 487 -11.24 2.66 0.31
CA THR A 487 -10.50 3.92 0.38
C THR A 487 -10.39 4.41 1.83
N GLN A 488 -11.47 4.34 2.62
CA GLN A 488 -11.45 4.70 4.05
C GLN A 488 -10.50 3.82 4.86
N ILE A 489 -10.46 2.50 4.60
CA ILE A 489 -9.58 1.56 5.29
C ILE A 489 -8.12 1.91 5.00
N LEU A 490 -7.75 2.07 3.73
CA LEU A 490 -6.36 2.34 3.34
C LEU A 490 -5.88 3.73 3.79
N ALA A 491 -6.77 4.72 3.83
CA ALA A 491 -6.41 6.09 4.17
C ALA A 491 -6.54 6.41 5.67
N MET A 492 -7.31 5.63 6.43
CA MET A 492 -7.51 5.77 7.88
C MET A 492 -7.63 4.38 8.56
N PRO A 493 -6.54 3.59 8.65
CA PRO A 493 -6.60 2.19 9.08
C PRO A 493 -7.08 1.99 10.53
N LEU A 494 -6.83 2.97 11.41
CA LEU A 494 -7.30 2.94 12.80
C LEU A 494 -8.78 3.31 12.97
N ARG A 495 -9.46 3.77 11.90
CA ARG A 495 -10.86 4.21 11.96
C ARG A 495 -11.78 3.01 11.74
N PRO A 496 -12.71 2.70 12.67
CA PRO A 496 -13.58 1.54 12.55
C PRO A 496 -14.51 1.67 11.34
N VAL A 497 -14.47 0.68 10.45
CA VAL A 497 -15.33 0.62 9.26
C VAL A 497 -16.80 0.67 9.66
N LYS A 498 -17.50 1.72 9.19
CA LYS A 498 -18.95 1.94 9.37
C LYS A 498 -19.64 1.90 8.01
N LEU A 499 -20.68 1.07 7.87
CA LEU A 499 -21.44 0.94 6.61
C LEU A 499 -22.38 2.13 6.34
N ARG A 500 -22.95 2.76 7.39
CA ARG A 500 -23.96 3.83 7.26
C ARG A 500 -23.47 5.04 6.43
N PRO A 501 -22.25 5.59 6.64
CA PRO A 501 -21.74 6.68 5.80
C PRO A 501 -21.59 6.31 4.32
N ALA A 502 -21.06 5.11 4.03
CA ALA A 502 -20.90 4.60 2.67
C ALA A 502 -22.26 4.47 1.94
N LEU A 503 -23.25 3.90 2.61
CA LEU A 503 -24.62 3.77 2.11
C LEU A 503 -25.29 5.13 1.89
N ASN A 504 -25.08 6.09 2.79
CA ASN A 504 -25.59 7.46 2.63
C ASN A 504 -24.94 8.18 1.44
N ALA A 505 -23.63 8.02 1.22
CA ALA A 505 -22.94 8.57 0.06
C ALA A 505 -23.47 7.95 -1.26
N ALA A 506 -23.67 6.63 -1.29
CA ALA A 506 -24.24 5.94 -2.44
C ALA A 506 -25.69 6.36 -2.71
N ARG A 507 -26.53 6.48 -1.67
CA ARG A 507 -27.93 6.95 -1.79
C ARG A 507 -28.01 8.36 -2.38
N LYS A 508 -27.18 9.29 -1.91
CA LYS A 508 -27.07 10.65 -2.50
C LYS A 508 -26.74 10.61 -4.00
N LYS A 509 -25.99 9.60 -4.43
CA LYS A 509 -25.56 9.40 -5.83
C LYS A 509 -26.46 8.48 -6.65
N TRP A 510 -27.60 8.00 -6.13
CA TRP A 510 -28.46 6.99 -6.79
C TRP A 510 -28.74 7.27 -8.28
N LYS A 511 -29.19 8.48 -8.62
CA LYS A 511 -29.50 8.87 -10.02
C LYS A 511 -28.28 8.75 -10.95
N THR A 512 -27.07 8.91 -10.39
CA THR A 512 -25.80 8.79 -11.13
C THR A 512 -25.51 7.35 -11.51
N PHE A 513 -25.67 6.42 -10.55
CA PHE A 513 -25.50 4.99 -10.77
C PHE A 513 -26.56 4.45 -11.73
N ALA A 514 -27.83 4.79 -11.50
CA ALA A 514 -28.94 4.38 -12.37
C ALA A 514 -28.76 4.84 -13.83
N GLY A 515 -28.33 6.09 -14.06
CA GLY A 515 -28.10 6.59 -15.43
C GLY A 515 -26.81 6.09 -16.06
N THR A 516 -25.66 6.32 -15.41
CA THR A 516 -24.35 6.08 -16.04
C THR A 516 -23.90 4.61 -15.94
N GLY A 517 -24.27 3.91 -14.86
CA GLY A 517 -23.99 2.48 -14.72
C GLY A 517 -24.76 1.65 -15.74
N LEU A 518 -26.06 1.91 -15.87
CA LEU A 518 -26.91 1.28 -16.89
C LEU A 518 -26.38 1.56 -18.31
N LEU A 519 -26.03 2.81 -18.63
CA LEU A 519 -25.41 3.15 -19.92
C LEU A 519 -24.12 2.35 -20.16
N SER A 520 -23.24 2.23 -19.16
CA SER A 520 -22.01 1.45 -19.31
C SER A 520 -22.29 -0.03 -19.58
N THR A 521 -23.33 -0.59 -18.95
CA THR A 521 -23.68 -2.01 -19.12
C THR A 521 -24.39 -2.27 -20.45
N ILE A 522 -25.27 -1.37 -20.89
CA ILE A 522 -25.88 -1.43 -22.23
C ILE A 522 -24.77 -1.43 -23.29
N LEU A 523 -23.72 -0.61 -23.15
CA LEU A 523 -22.59 -0.60 -24.08
C LEU A 523 -21.79 -1.92 -24.05
N VAL A 524 -21.54 -2.50 -22.87
CA VAL A 524 -20.88 -3.82 -22.75
C VAL A 524 -21.72 -4.91 -23.40
N PHE A 525 -23.05 -4.90 -23.17
CA PHE A 525 -23.98 -5.86 -23.75
C PHE A 525 -24.13 -5.70 -25.27
N LEU A 526 -24.16 -4.46 -25.78
CA LEU A 526 -24.12 -4.19 -27.22
C LEU A 526 -22.83 -4.72 -27.84
N GLY A 527 -21.71 -4.65 -27.10
CA GLY A 527 -20.47 -5.35 -27.44
C GLY A 527 -20.70 -6.85 -27.63
N LEU A 528 -21.33 -7.54 -26.69
CA LEU A 528 -21.63 -8.98 -26.77
C LEU A 528 -22.47 -9.34 -28.00
N VAL A 529 -23.53 -8.56 -28.28
CA VAL A 529 -24.47 -8.84 -29.37
C VAL A 529 -23.87 -8.61 -30.76
N PHE A 530 -23.10 -7.53 -30.94
CA PHE A 530 -22.63 -7.11 -32.26
C PHE A 530 -21.16 -7.45 -32.57
N CYS A 531 -20.34 -7.77 -31.56
CA CYS A 531 -18.91 -8.05 -31.71
C CYS A 531 -18.40 -8.95 -30.57
N LEU A 532 -18.27 -10.27 -30.78
CA LEU A 532 -17.77 -11.21 -29.76
C LEU A 532 -16.43 -10.77 -29.12
N ILE A 533 -15.55 -10.11 -29.88
CA ILE A 533 -14.27 -9.54 -29.40
C ILE A 533 -14.47 -8.21 -28.63
N GLY A 534 -15.54 -7.47 -28.91
CA GLY A 534 -15.88 -6.20 -28.28
C GLY A 534 -16.34 -6.31 -26.83
N PHE A 535 -17.06 -7.39 -26.46
CA PHE A 535 -17.48 -7.64 -25.07
C PHE A 535 -16.32 -7.62 -24.05
N PRO A 536 -15.28 -8.48 -24.17
CA PRO A 536 -14.21 -8.50 -23.18
C PRO A 536 -13.44 -7.17 -23.12
N ILE A 537 -13.28 -6.49 -24.26
CA ILE A 537 -12.65 -5.16 -24.31
C ILE A 537 -13.47 -4.13 -23.53
N LEU A 538 -14.77 -4.01 -23.79
CA LEU A 538 -15.63 -3.03 -23.11
C LEU A 538 -15.81 -3.36 -21.63
N TYR A 539 -15.95 -4.63 -21.27
CA TYR A 539 -16.00 -5.11 -19.89
C TYR A 539 -14.75 -4.68 -19.11
N VAL A 540 -13.56 -4.89 -19.68
CA VAL A 540 -12.29 -4.44 -19.11
C VAL A 540 -12.19 -2.92 -19.01
N LEU A 541 -12.53 -2.17 -20.07
CA LEU A 541 -12.41 -0.70 -20.09
C LEU A 541 -13.40 0.02 -19.16
N PHE A 542 -14.57 -0.56 -18.89
CA PHE A 542 -15.61 0.03 -18.05
C PHE A 542 -15.68 -0.56 -16.63
N ALA A 543 -14.80 -1.51 -16.28
CA ALA A 543 -14.71 -2.11 -14.94
C ALA A 543 -14.62 -1.09 -13.78
N LEU A 544 -13.99 0.07 -14.00
CA LEU A 544 -13.78 1.10 -12.97
C LEU A 544 -14.87 2.19 -12.95
N VAL A 545 -15.93 2.09 -13.77
CA VAL A 545 -16.98 3.12 -13.86
C VAL A 545 -17.63 3.37 -12.50
N SER A 546 -18.09 2.33 -11.81
CA SER A 546 -18.74 2.46 -10.49
C SER A 546 -17.87 3.15 -9.45
N SER A 547 -16.56 2.84 -9.42
CA SER A 547 -15.57 3.50 -8.57
C SER A 547 -15.42 4.98 -8.91
N VAL A 548 -15.34 5.33 -10.20
CA VAL A 548 -15.28 6.72 -10.69
C VAL A 548 -16.56 7.51 -10.33
N LEU A 549 -17.75 6.92 -10.50
CA LEU A 549 -19.02 7.56 -10.11
C LEU A 549 -19.06 7.86 -8.59
N MET A 550 -18.58 6.92 -7.78
CA MET A 550 -18.53 7.09 -6.34
C MET A 550 -17.50 8.13 -5.89
N MET A 551 -16.31 8.15 -6.48
CA MET A 551 -15.16 8.89 -5.92
C MET A 551 -14.86 10.22 -6.63
N GLU A 552 -15.35 10.45 -7.86
CA GLU A 552 -14.87 11.58 -8.70
C GLU A 552 -15.98 12.54 -9.18
N ASN A 553 -17.23 12.36 -8.74
CA ASN A 553 -18.39 13.19 -9.12
C ASN A 553 -18.67 13.31 -10.64
N LEU A 554 -17.99 12.52 -11.48
CA LEU A 554 -18.21 12.46 -12.92
C LEU A 554 -19.48 11.68 -13.28
N ARG A 555 -20.07 11.98 -14.45
CA ARG A 555 -21.28 11.32 -14.98
C ARG A 555 -21.17 11.06 -16.49
N GLY A 556 -22.02 10.16 -17.00
CA GLY A 556 -22.18 9.88 -18.43
C GLY A 556 -20.87 9.56 -19.15
N ARG A 557 -20.69 10.14 -20.35
CA ARG A 557 -19.49 9.95 -21.19
C ARG A 557 -18.18 10.37 -20.50
N ALA A 558 -18.20 11.31 -19.54
CA ALA A 558 -17.00 11.72 -18.81
C ALA A 558 -16.48 10.60 -17.90
N ALA A 559 -17.37 9.93 -17.16
CA ALA A 559 -17.01 8.78 -16.32
C ALA A 559 -16.49 7.60 -17.15
N LEU A 560 -17.10 7.31 -18.31
CA LEU A 560 -16.64 6.27 -19.24
C LEU A 560 -15.22 6.56 -19.77
N LYS A 561 -14.97 7.80 -20.24
CA LYS A 561 -13.63 8.23 -20.69
C LYS A 561 -12.59 8.13 -19.57
N ARG A 562 -12.98 8.45 -18.34
CA ARG A 562 -12.11 8.38 -17.16
C ARG A 562 -11.80 6.94 -16.75
N SER A 563 -12.79 6.04 -16.72
CA SER A 563 -12.57 4.60 -16.51
C SER A 563 -11.60 4.05 -17.55
N LYS A 564 -11.83 4.31 -18.85
CA LYS A 564 -10.90 3.90 -19.92
C LYS A 564 -9.48 4.41 -19.67
N ARG A 565 -9.29 5.68 -19.29
CA ARG A 565 -7.97 6.26 -19.00
C ARG A 565 -7.27 5.58 -17.82
N LEU A 566 -8.01 5.29 -16.74
CA LEU A 566 -7.48 4.59 -15.56
C LEU A 566 -7.08 3.15 -15.91
N VAL A 567 -7.97 2.39 -16.55
CA VAL A 567 -7.73 1.01 -16.99
C VAL A 567 -6.50 0.90 -17.88
N MET A 568 -6.34 1.80 -18.87
CA MET A 568 -5.19 1.77 -19.78
C MET A 568 -3.83 1.91 -19.08
N ARG A 569 -3.75 2.58 -17.92
CA ARG A 569 -2.52 2.67 -17.12
C ARG A 569 -2.04 1.30 -16.62
N SER A 570 -2.98 0.38 -16.33
CA SER A 570 -2.68 -0.98 -15.88
C SER A 570 -3.54 -2.04 -16.59
N LEU A 571 -3.57 -1.98 -17.92
CA LEU A 571 -4.43 -2.84 -18.75
C LEU A 571 -4.21 -4.33 -18.44
N GLY A 572 -2.96 -4.80 -18.38
CA GLY A 572 -2.65 -6.21 -18.11
C GLY A 572 -3.18 -6.72 -16.78
N THR A 573 -3.04 -5.97 -15.68
CA THR A 573 -3.58 -6.40 -14.37
C THR A 573 -5.09 -6.24 -14.29
N THR A 574 -5.66 -5.25 -14.99
CA THR A 574 -7.12 -5.09 -15.09
C THR A 574 -7.74 -6.24 -15.87
N ALA A 575 -7.21 -6.55 -17.05
CA ALA A 575 -7.65 -7.66 -17.87
C ALA A 575 -7.52 -9.00 -17.12
N ALA A 576 -6.38 -9.25 -16.48
CA ALA A 576 -6.21 -10.46 -15.65
C ALA A 576 -7.24 -10.54 -14.51
N ALA A 577 -7.49 -9.44 -13.78
CA ALA A 577 -8.51 -9.40 -12.73
C ALA A 577 -9.91 -9.70 -13.28
N MET A 578 -10.30 -9.02 -14.37
CA MET A 578 -11.63 -9.17 -14.98
C MET A 578 -11.82 -10.56 -15.59
N SER A 579 -10.79 -11.15 -16.21
CA SER A 579 -10.85 -12.52 -16.71
C SER A 579 -11.01 -13.54 -15.59
N ILE A 580 -10.31 -13.38 -14.46
CA ILE A 580 -10.50 -14.25 -13.28
C ILE A 580 -11.93 -14.11 -12.74
N MET A 581 -12.44 -12.89 -12.62
CA MET A 581 -13.82 -12.63 -12.18
C MET A 581 -14.90 -13.15 -13.13
N LEU A 582 -14.60 -13.26 -14.43
CA LEU A 582 -15.52 -13.82 -15.41
C LEU A 582 -15.48 -15.35 -15.44
N LEU A 583 -14.28 -15.94 -15.35
CA LEU A 583 -14.08 -17.38 -15.48
C LEU A 583 -14.43 -18.16 -14.19
N VAL A 584 -14.06 -17.65 -13.00
CA VAL A 584 -14.30 -18.35 -11.73
C VAL A 584 -15.78 -18.63 -11.47
N PRO A 585 -16.72 -17.68 -11.67
CA PRO A 585 -18.15 -17.95 -11.44
C PRO A 585 -18.74 -18.90 -12.47
N MET A 586 -18.30 -18.84 -13.74
CA MET A 586 -18.72 -19.80 -14.77
C MET A 586 -18.24 -21.22 -14.44
N PHE A 587 -17.01 -21.36 -13.94
CA PHE A 587 -16.48 -22.66 -13.51
C PHE A 587 -17.25 -23.22 -12.31
N ILE A 588 -17.51 -22.40 -11.28
CA ILE A 588 -18.29 -22.79 -10.10
C ILE A 588 -19.73 -23.16 -10.49
N TYR A 589 -20.36 -22.39 -11.39
CA TYR A 589 -21.68 -22.70 -11.93
C TYR A 589 -21.71 -24.02 -12.69
N GLY A 590 -20.72 -24.28 -13.55
CA GLY A 590 -20.57 -25.55 -14.26
C GLY A 590 -20.42 -26.73 -13.31
N LEU A 591 -19.60 -26.59 -12.27
CA LEU A 591 -19.39 -27.61 -11.24
C LEU A 591 -20.68 -27.90 -10.44
N ILE A 592 -21.37 -26.86 -9.98
CA ILE A 592 -22.65 -26.99 -9.25
C ILE A 592 -23.74 -27.59 -10.13
N SER A 593 -23.84 -27.17 -11.40
CA SER A 593 -24.79 -27.73 -12.37
C SER A 593 -24.53 -29.20 -12.66
N PHE A 594 -23.24 -29.60 -12.77
CA PHE A 594 -22.84 -31.00 -12.93
C PHE A 594 -23.22 -31.85 -11.70
N PHE A 595 -22.90 -31.39 -10.49
CA PHE A 595 -23.30 -32.11 -9.28
C PHE A 595 -24.81 -32.20 -9.13
N ALA A 596 -25.55 -31.11 -9.37
CA ALA A 596 -27.02 -31.13 -9.38
C ALA A 596 -27.57 -32.15 -10.40
N ALA A 597 -27.02 -32.22 -11.62
CA ALA A 597 -27.42 -33.20 -12.62
C ALA A 597 -27.21 -34.65 -12.15
N THR A 598 -26.02 -34.95 -11.60
CA THR A 598 -25.70 -36.30 -11.11
C THR A 598 -26.55 -36.70 -9.90
N THR A 599 -26.80 -35.79 -8.97
CA THR A 599 -27.66 -36.01 -7.80
C THR A 599 -29.10 -36.28 -8.23
N VAL A 600 -29.68 -35.43 -9.09
CA VAL A 600 -31.05 -35.60 -9.60
C VAL A 600 -31.18 -36.94 -10.34
N LYS A 601 -30.22 -37.28 -11.21
CA LYS A 601 -30.21 -38.59 -11.88
C LYS A 601 -30.16 -39.76 -10.90
N SER A 602 -29.27 -39.71 -9.91
CA SER A 602 -29.14 -40.78 -8.91
C SER A 602 -30.43 -41.00 -8.11
N PHE A 603 -31.16 -39.95 -7.74
CA PHE A 603 -32.45 -40.09 -7.06
C PHE A 603 -33.51 -40.79 -7.94
N TYR A 604 -33.50 -40.54 -9.25
CA TYR A 604 -34.40 -41.22 -10.19
C TYR A 604 -34.01 -42.66 -10.46
N ASP A 605 -32.73 -42.96 -10.70
CA ASP A 605 -32.23 -44.34 -10.87
C ASP A 605 -32.55 -45.19 -9.61
N THR A 606 -32.51 -44.57 -8.41
CA THR A 606 -32.95 -45.21 -7.15
C THR A 606 -34.48 -45.38 -7.09
N LYS A 607 -35.26 -44.38 -7.49
CA LYS A 607 -36.73 -44.46 -7.51
C LYS A 607 -37.22 -45.56 -8.47
N GLU A 608 -36.67 -45.64 -9.67
CA GLU A 608 -37.01 -46.68 -10.66
C GLU A 608 -36.73 -48.08 -10.10
N LYS A 609 -35.55 -48.30 -9.51
CA LYS A 609 -35.19 -49.57 -8.84
C LYS A 609 -36.14 -49.94 -7.69
N ILE A 610 -36.56 -48.96 -6.86
CA ILE A 610 -37.52 -49.21 -5.79
C ILE A 610 -38.88 -49.60 -6.37
N THR A 611 -39.33 -48.96 -7.45
CA THR A 611 -40.57 -49.37 -8.14
C THR A 611 -40.46 -50.75 -8.79
N SER A 612 -39.35 -51.10 -9.45
CA SER A 612 -39.22 -52.42 -10.09
C SER A 612 -39.24 -53.55 -9.06
N VAL A 613 -38.52 -53.39 -7.94
CA VAL A 613 -38.56 -54.34 -6.80
C VAL A 613 -39.96 -54.43 -6.19
N GLY A 614 -40.68 -53.31 -6.10
CA GLY A 614 -42.08 -53.29 -5.64
C GLY A 614 -43.06 -54.03 -6.57
N TRP A 615 -42.77 -54.13 -7.86
CA TRP A 615 -43.54 -54.94 -8.82
C TRP A 615 -43.18 -56.43 -8.73
N GLU A 616 -41.90 -56.79 -8.57
CA GLU A 616 -41.46 -58.18 -8.38
C GLU A 616 -42.06 -58.80 -7.11
N ILE A 617 -42.07 -58.07 -5.98
CA ILE A 617 -42.70 -58.52 -4.72
C ILE A 617 -44.21 -58.76 -4.93
N LYS A 618 -44.88 -57.94 -5.76
CA LYS A 618 -46.32 -58.10 -6.06
C LYS A 618 -46.64 -59.27 -6.99
N GLN A 619 -45.69 -59.74 -7.81
CA GLN A 619 -45.84 -60.96 -8.59
C GLN A 619 -45.48 -62.21 -7.78
N SER A 620 -44.45 -62.14 -6.92
CA SER A 620 -44.06 -63.27 -6.06
C SER A 620 -45.12 -63.63 -5.01
N GLY A 621 -45.98 -62.70 -4.60
CA GLY A 621 -47.06 -62.93 -3.64
C GLY A 621 -48.37 -63.46 -4.24
N LYS A 622 -48.37 -64.00 -5.47
CA LYS A 622 -49.60 -64.39 -6.18
C LYS A 622 -49.66 -65.84 -6.69
N ASN A 623 -48.75 -66.70 -6.23
CA ASN A 623 -48.70 -68.13 -6.55
C ASN A 623 -48.78 -69.02 -5.29
N GLU A 624 -49.85 -68.86 -4.50
CA GLU A 624 -50.32 -69.94 -3.60
C GLU A 624 -51.82 -70.17 -3.82
N SER A 625 -52.18 -71.45 -3.93
CA SER A 625 -53.47 -71.93 -4.41
C SER A 625 -54.41 -72.34 -3.27
N VAL A 626 -55.67 -71.86 -3.30
CA VAL A 626 -56.80 -72.47 -2.59
C VAL A 626 -58.03 -72.50 -3.52
N GLN A 627 -58.84 -73.56 -3.39
CA GLN A 627 -59.90 -73.95 -4.33
C GLN A 627 -61.21 -73.15 -4.16
N GLU A 628 -62.11 -73.33 -5.12
CA GLU A 628 -63.45 -72.71 -5.21
C GLU A 628 -64.43 -73.18 -4.12
N GLU A 629 -65.35 -72.30 -3.69
CA GLU A 629 -66.78 -72.64 -3.52
C GLU A 629 -67.69 -71.39 -3.49
N ASP A 630 -68.80 -71.49 -4.23
CA ASP A 630 -70.08 -70.75 -4.32
C ASP A 630 -70.34 -69.27 -3.90
N LYS A 631 -71.23 -68.65 -4.72
CA LYS A 631 -71.97 -67.37 -4.56
C LYS A 631 -73.41 -67.66 -4.00
N PRO A 632 -74.31 -66.68 -3.66
CA PRO A 632 -74.37 -65.26 -4.09
C PRO A 632 -74.89 -64.16 -3.10
N ASN A 633 -74.75 -62.90 -3.52
CA ASN A 633 -75.58 -61.69 -3.28
C ASN A 633 -76.13 -61.30 -1.88
N LYS A 634 -75.87 -60.04 -1.47
CA LYS A 634 -76.93 -59.06 -1.09
C LYS A 634 -76.43 -57.61 -0.87
N GLY A 635 -77.04 -56.65 -1.58
CA GLY A 635 -77.21 -55.23 -1.19
C GLY A 635 -75.95 -54.33 -1.16
N ILE A 636 -76.02 -53.01 -1.40
CA ILE A 636 -77.18 -52.10 -1.59
C ILE A 636 -76.79 -51.04 -2.64
N GLN A 637 -77.69 -50.73 -3.58
CA GLN A 637 -77.61 -49.50 -4.39
C GLN A 637 -78.31 -48.35 -3.65
N VAL A 638 -77.70 -47.17 -3.66
CA VAL A 638 -78.42 -45.89 -3.54
C VAL A 638 -77.80 -44.93 -4.56
N GLU A 639 -78.57 -44.54 -5.57
CA GLU A 639 -78.19 -43.55 -6.57
C GLU A 639 -79.39 -42.67 -6.94
N PHE A 640 -79.21 -41.36 -6.82
CA PHE A 640 -79.97 -40.29 -7.46
C PHE A 640 -78.95 -39.13 -7.61
N GLY A 641 -78.39 -38.90 -8.79
CA GLY A 641 -78.97 -38.05 -9.85
C GLY A 641 -78.37 -36.63 -9.74
N SER A 642 -77.80 -36.01 -10.78
CA SER A 642 -78.14 -36.09 -12.19
C SER A 642 -76.96 -35.90 -13.17
N GLY A 643 -76.93 -36.72 -14.22
CA GLY A 643 -76.72 -36.26 -15.61
C GLY A 643 -75.36 -35.69 -16.02
N ASN A 644 -74.40 -36.57 -16.34
CA ASN A 644 -74.03 -36.74 -17.76
C ASN A 644 -73.23 -38.02 -17.98
N VAL A 645 -73.69 -38.88 -18.89
CA VAL A 645 -72.92 -40.03 -19.38
C VAL A 645 -71.98 -39.53 -20.46
N ILE A 646 -70.68 -39.50 -20.16
CA ILE A 646 -69.63 -39.45 -21.17
C ILE A 646 -68.94 -40.82 -21.14
N GLY A 647 -69.14 -41.61 -22.19
CA GLY A 647 -68.48 -42.90 -22.34
C GLY A 647 -66.97 -42.70 -22.39
N ALA A 648 -66.24 -43.37 -21.50
CA ALA A 648 -64.79 -43.42 -21.54
C ALA A 648 -64.33 -44.24 -22.75
N ASN A 649 -64.12 -43.57 -23.88
CA ASN A 649 -63.24 -44.10 -24.92
C ASN A 649 -61.83 -44.22 -24.33
N GLU A 650 -61.14 -45.34 -24.60
CA GLU A 650 -59.72 -45.54 -24.30
C GLU A 650 -58.87 -44.64 -25.21
N GLY A 651 -58.87 -43.33 -24.91
CA GLY A 651 -57.92 -42.37 -25.44
C GLY A 651 -56.60 -42.48 -24.69
N ALA A 652 -55.48 -42.64 -25.41
CA ALA A 652 -54.17 -42.83 -24.83
C ALA A 652 -53.84 -41.73 -23.78
N SER A 653 -53.66 -42.14 -22.52
CA SER A 653 -53.07 -41.28 -21.51
C SER A 653 -51.64 -40.94 -21.94
N GLU A 654 -51.43 -39.71 -22.42
CA GLU A 654 -50.08 -39.17 -22.56
C GLU A 654 -49.37 -39.29 -21.21
N LYS A 655 -48.20 -39.93 -21.19
CA LYS A 655 -47.37 -39.94 -19.99
C LYS A 655 -46.94 -38.49 -19.73
N PRO A 656 -47.09 -37.94 -18.50
CA PRO A 656 -46.60 -36.61 -18.19
C PRO A 656 -45.10 -36.54 -18.52
N ASN A 657 -44.67 -35.41 -19.08
CA ASN A 657 -43.37 -35.28 -19.71
C ASN A 657 -42.25 -35.16 -18.65
N LEU A 658 -41.89 -36.30 -18.03
CA LEU A 658 -40.94 -36.40 -16.89
C LEU A 658 -39.61 -35.66 -17.15
N GLY A 659 -39.13 -35.66 -18.40
CA GLY A 659 -37.90 -34.94 -18.78
C GLY A 659 -37.98 -33.43 -18.54
N GLY A 660 -39.16 -32.82 -18.73
CA GLY A 660 -39.38 -31.39 -18.48
C GLY A 660 -39.32 -31.05 -16.99
N ILE A 661 -40.02 -31.82 -16.15
CA ILE A 661 -40.05 -31.62 -14.69
C ILE A 661 -38.65 -31.79 -14.09
N ASN A 662 -37.88 -32.78 -14.58
CA ASN A 662 -36.51 -33.01 -14.13
C ASN A 662 -35.59 -31.81 -14.43
N GLY A 663 -35.70 -31.22 -15.62
CA GLY A 663 -34.97 -30.01 -15.98
C GLY A 663 -35.33 -28.80 -15.10
N LEU A 664 -36.60 -28.65 -14.72
CA LEU A 664 -37.05 -27.58 -13.83
C LEU A 664 -36.52 -27.74 -12.40
N ILE A 665 -36.54 -28.95 -11.84
CA ILE A 665 -36.01 -29.23 -10.50
C ILE A 665 -34.50 -28.99 -10.47
N GLN A 666 -33.76 -29.48 -11.46
CA GLN A 666 -32.31 -29.27 -11.57
C GLN A 666 -31.95 -27.78 -11.66
N LYS A 667 -32.66 -27.01 -12.51
CA LYS A 667 -32.46 -25.57 -12.66
C LYS A 667 -32.75 -24.80 -11.35
N THR A 668 -33.84 -25.16 -10.67
CA THR A 668 -34.22 -24.52 -9.40
C THR A 668 -33.19 -24.79 -8.31
N ALA A 669 -32.71 -26.03 -8.20
CA ALA A 669 -31.69 -26.42 -7.23
C ALA A 669 -30.35 -25.71 -7.47
N SER A 670 -29.91 -25.57 -8.73
CA SER A 670 -28.66 -24.89 -9.06
C SER A 670 -28.75 -23.37 -8.83
N GLU A 671 -29.87 -22.71 -9.17
CA GLU A 671 -30.08 -21.28 -8.89
C GLU A 671 -30.02 -20.98 -7.38
N ILE A 672 -30.66 -21.79 -6.54
CA ILE A 672 -30.62 -21.62 -5.08
C ILE A 672 -29.22 -21.88 -4.51
N LEU A 673 -28.56 -22.97 -4.92
CA LEU A 673 -27.23 -23.33 -4.40
C LEU A 673 -26.15 -22.31 -4.81
N MET A 674 -26.29 -21.66 -5.96
CA MET A 674 -25.36 -20.64 -6.45
C MET A 674 -25.46 -19.31 -5.70
N LEU A 675 -26.61 -18.96 -5.14
CA LEU A 675 -26.87 -17.62 -4.59
C LEU A 675 -25.89 -17.19 -3.46
N PRO A 676 -25.55 -18.04 -2.47
CA PRO A 676 -24.52 -17.72 -1.47
C PRO A 676 -23.13 -17.51 -2.08
N PHE A 677 -22.72 -18.37 -3.02
CA PHE A 677 -21.44 -18.23 -3.73
C PHE A 677 -21.39 -16.94 -4.55
N GLN A 678 -22.49 -16.59 -5.23
CA GLN A 678 -22.61 -15.35 -5.99
C GLN A 678 -22.41 -14.13 -5.09
N ILE A 679 -23.10 -14.05 -3.94
CA ILE A 679 -22.93 -12.95 -2.98
C ILE A 679 -21.47 -12.84 -2.51
N PHE A 680 -20.83 -13.96 -2.16
CA PHE A 680 -19.42 -14.02 -1.75
C PHE A 680 -18.46 -13.53 -2.85
N ILE A 681 -18.63 -14.04 -4.07
CA ILE A 681 -17.83 -13.72 -5.26
C ILE A 681 -17.93 -12.23 -5.60
N TRP A 682 -19.15 -11.68 -5.63
CA TRP A 682 -19.39 -10.26 -5.94
C TRP A 682 -18.84 -9.34 -4.85
N SER A 683 -18.94 -9.75 -3.58
CA SER A 683 -18.33 -9.04 -2.45
C SER A 683 -16.81 -8.94 -2.64
N LEU A 684 -16.10 -10.07 -2.83
CA LEU A 684 -14.65 -10.08 -3.05
C LEU A 684 -14.25 -9.32 -4.33
N THR A 685 -14.99 -9.52 -5.42
CA THR A 685 -14.84 -8.81 -6.70
C THR A 685 -14.88 -7.29 -6.51
N SER A 686 -15.80 -6.78 -5.69
CA SER A 686 -15.93 -5.35 -5.44
C SER A 686 -14.71 -4.75 -4.72
N ILE A 687 -14.03 -5.52 -3.86
CA ILE A 687 -12.79 -5.11 -3.18
C ILE A 687 -11.62 -5.08 -4.18
N ILE A 688 -11.53 -6.09 -5.04
CA ILE A 688 -10.50 -6.16 -6.10
C ILE A 688 -10.63 -4.97 -7.06
N ILE A 689 -11.86 -4.62 -7.48
CA ILE A 689 -12.12 -3.44 -8.33
C ILE A 689 -11.75 -2.13 -7.60
N ALA A 690 -12.09 -2.01 -6.31
CA ALA A 690 -11.71 -0.85 -5.49
C ALA A 690 -10.19 -0.66 -5.38
N LEU A 691 -9.44 -1.74 -5.11
CA LEU A 691 -7.98 -1.70 -5.08
C LEU A 691 -7.38 -1.37 -6.44
N LEU A 692 -7.97 -1.87 -7.52
CA LEU A 692 -7.54 -1.57 -8.89
C LEU A 692 -7.78 -0.11 -9.29
N TYR A 693 -8.90 0.48 -8.86
CA TYR A 693 -9.17 1.91 -8.99
C TYR A 693 -8.09 2.75 -8.27
N ILE A 694 -7.78 2.42 -7.02
CA ILE A 694 -6.75 3.12 -6.23
C ILE A 694 -5.36 2.97 -6.88
N LYS A 695 -4.97 1.76 -7.26
CA LYS A 695 -3.71 1.46 -7.96
C LYS A 695 -3.57 2.27 -9.26
N THR A 696 -4.61 2.31 -10.10
CA THR A 696 -4.58 3.03 -11.39
C THR A 696 -4.57 4.56 -11.23
N ARG A 697 -5.04 5.11 -10.10
CA ARG A 697 -4.80 6.51 -9.72
C ARG A 697 -3.35 6.76 -9.31
N LEU A 698 -2.79 5.94 -8.41
CA LEU A 698 -1.41 6.07 -7.93
C LEU A 698 -0.37 5.93 -9.04
N VAL A 699 -0.58 5.02 -10.02
CA VAL A 699 0.23 4.95 -11.25
C VAL A 699 0.23 6.27 -12.03
N GLY A 700 -0.87 7.03 -11.98
CA GLY A 700 -0.98 8.35 -12.59
C GLY A 700 -0.21 9.46 -11.86
N GLY A 701 0.33 9.20 -10.67
CA GLY A 701 0.83 10.24 -9.77
C GLY A 701 -0.28 11.08 -9.11
N GLU A 702 -1.51 10.58 -9.10
CA GLU A 702 -2.65 11.28 -8.50
C GLU A 702 -2.67 11.08 -6.98
N SER A 703 -2.80 12.18 -6.23
CA SER A 703 -2.77 12.14 -4.77
C SER A 703 -3.98 11.42 -4.18
N MET A 704 -3.77 10.84 -2.99
CA MET A 704 -4.84 10.35 -2.12
C MET A 704 -5.43 11.47 -1.25
N LYS A 705 -4.74 12.62 -1.09
CA LYS A 705 -5.21 13.79 -0.31
C LYS A 705 -6.61 14.26 -0.81
N ASP A 706 -6.84 14.30 -2.12
CA ASP A 706 -8.14 14.67 -2.74
C ASP A 706 -9.29 13.70 -2.44
N LEU A 707 -8.97 12.42 -2.21
CA LEU A 707 -9.96 11.41 -1.84
C LEU A 707 -10.20 11.41 -0.32
N LEU A 708 -9.16 11.73 0.47
CA LEU A 708 -9.22 11.90 1.93
C LEU A 708 -10.15 13.05 2.35
N ALA A 709 -10.11 14.19 1.66
CA ALA A 709 -10.98 15.35 1.94
C ALA A 709 -12.47 14.99 1.99
N GLN A 710 -12.91 14.03 1.17
CA GLN A 710 -14.31 13.55 1.14
C GLN A 710 -14.74 12.82 2.43
N PHE A 711 -13.77 12.35 3.24
CA PHE A 711 -14.01 11.74 4.55
C PHE A 711 -13.92 12.77 5.68
N GLU A 712 -13.14 13.83 5.53
CA GLU A 712 -13.02 14.93 6.49
C GLU A 712 -14.31 15.75 6.60
N GLU A 713 -15.05 15.94 5.49
CA GLU A 713 -16.41 16.52 5.50
C GLU A 713 -17.42 15.68 6.29
N THR A 714 -17.29 14.35 6.30
CA THR A 714 -18.11 13.49 7.16
C THR A 714 -17.77 13.60 8.64
N ASP A 715 -16.61 14.18 8.99
CA ASP A 715 -16.18 14.42 10.36
C ASP A 715 -16.61 15.79 10.87
N LYS A 716 -17.92 16.01 10.96
CA LYS A 716 -18.44 16.95 11.97
C LYS A 716 -18.11 16.36 13.34
N PRO A 717 -17.31 17.05 14.19
CA PRO A 717 -16.80 16.47 15.42
C PRO A 717 -17.96 16.17 16.39
N GLN A 718 -18.15 14.89 16.68
CA GLN A 718 -19.30 14.41 17.46
C GLN A 718 -19.13 14.60 18.98
N SER A 719 -17.95 15.03 19.43
CA SER A 719 -17.64 15.23 20.84
C SER A 719 -16.78 16.47 21.08
N ASN A 720 -16.89 17.05 22.27
CA ASN A 720 -16.19 18.30 22.63
C ASN A 720 -14.67 18.15 22.73
N TRP A 721 -14.14 16.94 22.99
CA TRP A 721 -12.69 16.72 22.98
C TRP A 721 -12.12 16.67 21.56
N GLN A 722 -12.85 16.08 20.60
CA GLN A 722 -12.48 16.10 19.18
C GLN A 722 -12.49 17.52 18.60
N LYS A 723 -13.44 18.37 19.01
CA LYS A 723 -13.42 19.81 18.70
C LYS A 723 -12.13 20.47 19.20
N ARG A 724 -11.84 20.37 20.50
CA ARG A 724 -10.61 20.93 21.11
C ARG A 724 -9.32 20.43 20.46
N ILE A 725 -9.26 19.16 20.03
CA ILE A 725 -8.10 18.64 19.30
C ILE A 725 -8.01 19.24 17.89
N ARG A 726 -9.10 19.27 17.12
CA ARG A 726 -9.07 19.90 15.78
C ARG A 726 -8.72 21.38 15.86
N GLU A 727 -9.30 22.10 16.81
CA GLU A 727 -9.00 23.51 17.13
C GLU A 727 -7.52 23.70 17.48
N ARG A 728 -6.94 22.86 18.35
CA ARG A 728 -5.50 22.88 18.65
C ARG A 728 -4.63 22.60 17.42
N ILE A 729 -4.99 21.61 16.59
CA ILE A 729 -4.22 21.27 15.39
C ILE A 729 -4.25 22.43 14.37
N GLN A 730 -5.40 23.07 14.18
CA GLN A 730 -5.55 24.30 13.39
C GLN A 730 -4.74 25.46 13.97
N GLN A 731 -4.78 25.68 15.29
CA GLN A 731 -3.97 26.71 15.97
C GLN A 731 -2.46 26.46 15.83
N THR A 732 -2.02 25.20 15.80
CA THR A 732 -0.60 24.85 15.53
C THR A 732 -0.21 24.94 14.05
N GLY A 733 -1.08 25.41 13.16
CA GLY A 733 -0.80 25.56 11.73
C GLY A 733 -0.73 24.26 10.93
N LYS A 734 -1.02 23.11 11.55
CA LYS A 734 -0.97 21.77 10.90
C LYS A 734 -2.20 21.44 10.07
N LEU A 735 -3.25 22.25 10.15
CA LEU A 735 -4.44 22.21 9.29
C LEU A 735 -4.74 23.65 8.88
N THR A 736 -4.77 23.93 7.58
CA THR A 736 -5.14 25.26 7.06
C THR A 736 -6.61 25.53 7.37
N SER A 737 -6.96 26.79 7.62
CA SER A 737 -8.33 27.19 8.04
C SER A 737 -9.39 27.13 6.93
N LYS A 738 -9.08 26.52 5.79
CA LYS A 738 -9.95 26.34 4.62
C LYS A 738 -9.85 24.91 4.07
N SER A 739 -10.47 23.98 4.79
CA SER A 739 -10.83 22.62 4.35
C SER A 739 -12.16 22.23 4.99
#